data_AF-A0A928WJR8-F1
#
_entry.id   AF-A0A928WJR8-F1
#
_cell.length_a   1.000
_cell.length_b   1.000
_cell.length_c   1.000
_cell.angle_alpha   90.00
_cell.angle_beta   90.00
_cell.angle_gamma   90.00
#
_symmetry.space_group_name_H-M   'P 1'
#
loop_
_entity.id
_entity.type
_entity.pdbx_description
1 polymer ?
#
loop_
_entity_poly.entity_id
_entity_poly.type
_entity_poly.pdbx_seq_one_letter_code
_entity_poly.pdbx_strand_id
1 'polypeptide(L)'
;MVSTTTNFPDVQNHWARLFIEALATRRILNGYPNGTFRPDNSVTRAEFAAIIGAVFTGTPKRQYVPFVDVPANHWAINAIKKVYEAGFLIGYPDGRFRPNDRIFRGDVFVAIVNGLEIATQVKPDLLSALPQIYQDADKIAGYARNQVAIATSTGLVASHPNVKLLNPTVAATRAEVAVIVYQALVYLGRADKIASNYIILPPNTPPTPTQPGSVKVNHQREFRGAWVTTVWNSDWPSKAGLPAAQQQAEFLEILNRLQALNFNALILQVRPEGDALYASQLEPWSAWLTGTQGKAPEPFYDPLEFAIAECHKRNIELHAWFNPYRAKTSIKAAPNIRPHLAVTNPEVVYQWGNQLWMDPGIKIVQDRAYNVIMDVVRRYDVDAIHLDDYFYPYPIQGQSFPDDKTYAAYRASGGGLVLADWRRENVNQMVLRLFQGIKAIKPHVKFGISPFGIYRPGQPPGITGLDAYNVLYADAKKWLEQGWIDYIAPQLYWRTDQPGQSYPVLLKWWTEINPQQRHIYVGNNISQLDGKAWKDEEIDKQVKITRNLAGNLSLGNIFFSMSSINQNRQGISDRFQNSLYASPAIVPTMSWQNAAAPPPPKELQVNNRRLSWQPGDHQPVRSWTLYRQTGDTWMLQRVLSAGTTFATVQQAGTYAVCAVDRLANESAGMVITVS
;
A
#
# COMPACT_ATOMS: atom_id res chain seq x y z
N MET A 1 -14.28 9.95 -37.78
CA MET A 1 -15.52 9.59 -38.50
C MET A 1 -16.64 9.43 -37.48
N VAL A 2 -17.64 10.32 -37.59
CA VAL A 2 -18.95 10.43 -36.89
C VAL A 2 -19.02 9.91 -35.44
N SER A 3 -18.76 10.81 -34.48
CA SER A 3 -19.25 10.67 -33.11
C SER A 3 -20.77 10.86 -33.13
N THR A 4 -21.52 9.77 -33.25
CA THR A 4 -22.96 9.79 -33.01
C THR A 4 -23.15 9.77 -31.51
N THR A 5 -23.38 10.95 -30.92
CA THR A 5 -23.98 11.04 -29.60
C THR A 5 -25.35 10.35 -29.68
N THR A 6 -25.45 9.13 -29.14
CA THR A 6 -26.73 8.45 -28.96
C THR A 6 -27.57 9.26 -27.99
N ASN A 7 -28.46 10.10 -28.53
CA ASN A 7 -29.33 10.98 -27.77
C ASN A 7 -30.76 10.43 -27.80
N PHE A 8 -31.24 9.85 -26.70
CA PHE A 8 -32.64 9.37 -26.64
C PHE A 8 -33.55 10.54 -26.21
N PRO A 9 -34.61 10.88 -26.97
CA PRO A 9 -35.49 11.99 -26.61
C PRO A 9 -36.18 11.81 -25.26
N ASP A 10 -36.48 10.57 -24.88
CA ASP A 10 -37.20 10.20 -23.66
C ASP A 10 -36.33 10.10 -22.40
N VAL A 11 -35.02 10.42 -22.49
CA VAL A 11 -34.13 10.44 -21.31
C VAL A 11 -33.57 11.82 -20.96
N GLN A 12 -33.88 12.88 -21.73
CA GLN A 12 -33.22 14.18 -21.58
C GLN A 12 -33.35 14.79 -20.18
N ASN A 13 -34.50 14.59 -19.54
CA ASN A 13 -34.77 15.07 -18.18
C ASN A 13 -34.82 13.92 -17.15
N HIS A 14 -34.32 12.74 -17.52
CA HIS A 14 -34.41 11.55 -16.70
C HIS A 14 -33.19 11.43 -15.77
N TRP A 15 -33.40 11.03 -14.51
CA TRP A 15 -32.34 10.95 -13.49
C TRP A 15 -31.18 10.02 -13.87
N ALA A 16 -31.47 8.99 -14.65
CA ALA A 16 -30.49 8.01 -15.13
C ALA A 16 -29.81 8.39 -16.46
N ARG A 17 -30.05 9.58 -17.02
CA ARG A 17 -29.61 9.98 -18.37
C ARG A 17 -28.13 9.66 -18.64
N LEU A 18 -27.25 10.17 -17.79
CA LEU A 18 -25.80 10.04 -18.00
C LEU A 18 -25.35 8.58 -18.01
N PHE A 19 -25.94 7.73 -17.17
CA PHE A 19 -25.65 6.30 -17.13
C PHE A 19 -26.13 5.60 -18.41
N ILE A 20 -27.35 5.93 -18.86
CA ILE A 20 -27.95 5.37 -20.07
C ILE A 20 -27.13 5.76 -21.31
N GLU A 21 -26.81 7.04 -21.49
CA GLU A 21 -26.01 7.54 -22.61
C GLU A 21 -24.59 6.93 -22.61
N ALA A 22 -23.99 6.77 -21.42
CA ALA A 22 -22.67 6.17 -21.27
C ALA A 22 -22.65 4.69 -21.64
N LEU A 23 -23.72 3.93 -21.34
CA LEU A 23 -23.84 2.53 -21.77
C LEU A 23 -24.20 2.40 -23.26
N ALA A 24 -25.04 3.30 -23.79
CA ALA A 24 -25.39 3.32 -25.21
C ALA A 24 -24.19 3.65 -26.10
N THR A 25 -23.35 4.62 -25.70
CA THR A 25 -22.11 4.96 -26.40
C THR A 25 -21.15 3.78 -26.48
N ARG A 26 -21.13 2.93 -25.44
CA ARG A 26 -20.33 1.69 -25.39
C ARG A 26 -21.00 0.51 -26.11
N ARG A 27 -22.15 0.72 -26.74
CA ARG A 27 -22.99 -0.31 -27.38
C ARG A 27 -23.37 -1.45 -26.43
N ILE A 28 -23.43 -1.16 -25.13
CA ILE A 28 -23.77 -2.10 -24.06
C ILE A 28 -25.30 -2.19 -23.90
N LEU A 29 -25.98 -1.05 -23.85
CA LEU A 29 -27.43 -0.97 -23.78
C LEU A 29 -27.94 -0.03 -24.87
N ASN A 30 -28.59 -0.60 -25.88
CA ASN A 30 -29.16 0.16 -26.99
C ASN A 30 -30.63 0.51 -26.72
N GLY A 31 -31.09 1.59 -27.35
CA GLY A 31 -32.51 1.94 -27.41
C GLY A 31 -33.27 1.08 -28.43
N TYR A 32 -34.57 1.33 -28.51
CA TYR A 32 -35.47 0.69 -29.46
C TYR A 32 -35.30 1.27 -30.88
N PRO A 33 -35.69 0.54 -31.94
CA PRO A 33 -35.58 0.99 -33.33
C PRO A 33 -36.27 2.33 -33.62
N ASN A 34 -37.25 2.72 -32.80
CA ASN A 34 -37.95 4.01 -32.89
C ASN A 34 -37.18 5.18 -32.23
N GLY A 35 -35.93 4.99 -31.81
CA GLY A 35 -35.07 6.03 -31.23
C GLY A 35 -35.30 6.33 -29.75
N THR A 36 -36.12 5.54 -29.03
CA THR A 36 -36.41 5.72 -27.59
C THR A 36 -35.66 4.72 -26.72
N PHE A 37 -35.39 5.04 -25.44
CA PHE A 37 -34.79 4.10 -24.48
C PHE A 37 -35.82 3.36 -23.59
N ARG A 38 -36.96 4.01 -23.36
CA ARG A 38 -38.06 3.65 -22.45
C ARG A 38 -37.57 3.41 -21.01
N PRO A 39 -36.98 4.43 -20.35
CA PRO A 39 -36.28 4.27 -19.08
C PRO A 39 -37.16 3.72 -17.95
N ASP A 40 -38.45 4.08 -17.93
CA ASP A 40 -39.38 3.72 -16.86
C ASP A 40 -40.10 2.37 -17.09
N ASN A 41 -39.87 1.72 -18.25
CA ASN A 41 -40.45 0.40 -18.49
C ASN A 41 -39.78 -0.65 -17.61
N SER A 42 -40.59 -1.52 -17.01
CA SER A 42 -40.10 -2.67 -16.24
C SER A 42 -39.44 -3.72 -17.13
N VAL A 43 -38.38 -4.37 -16.63
CA VAL A 43 -37.59 -5.36 -17.36
C VAL A 43 -38.07 -6.77 -17.05
N THR A 44 -38.25 -7.59 -18.08
CA THR A 44 -38.52 -9.03 -17.91
C THR A 44 -37.24 -9.79 -17.54
N ARG A 45 -37.37 -10.96 -16.94
CA ARG A 45 -36.21 -11.82 -16.61
C ARG A 45 -35.40 -12.21 -17.86
N ALA A 46 -36.05 -12.42 -19.00
CA ALA A 46 -35.38 -12.69 -20.28
C ALA A 46 -34.61 -11.47 -20.80
N GLU A 47 -35.19 -10.27 -20.74
CA GLU A 47 -34.50 -9.03 -21.12
C GLU A 47 -33.31 -8.76 -20.20
N PHE A 48 -33.47 -8.95 -18.88
CA PHE A 48 -32.37 -8.80 -17.94
C PHE A 48 -31.24 -9.79 -18.23
N ALA A 49 -31.55 -11.05 -18.52
CA ALA A 49 -30.56 -12.05 -18.94
C ALA A 49 -29.81 -11.63 -20.21
N ALA A 50 -30.50 -11.08 -21.20
CA ALA A 50 -29.89 -10.55 -22.43
C ALA A 50 -28.92 -9.39 -22.13
N ILE A 51 -29.31 -8.46 -21.25
CA ILE A 51 -28.47 -7.33 -20.83
C ILE A 51 -27.21 -7.84 -20.13
N ILE A 52 -27.36 -8.65 -19.07
CA ILE A 52 -26.22 -9.15 -18.29
C ILE A 52 -25.31 -10.04 -19.13
N GLY A 53 -25.88 -10.92 -19.96
CA GLY A 53 -25.13 -11.80 -20.85
C GLY A 53 -24.37 -11.05 -21.94
N ALA A 54 -24.80 -9.84 -22.33
CA ALA A 54 -24.05 -9.00 -23.26
C ALA A 54 -22.87 -8.28 -22.58
N VAL A 55 -23.02 -7.87 -21.32
CA VAL A 55 -22.04 -7.03 -20.61
C VAL A 55 -20.96 -7.83 -19.91
N PHE A 56 -21.36 -8.90 -19.24
CA PHE A 56 -20.49 -9.67 -18.38
C PHE A 56 -20.23 -11.04 -19.01
N THR A 57 -18.97 -11.25 -19.41
CA THR A 57 -18.46 -12.54 -19.90
C THR A 57 -17.89 -13.30 -18.70
N GLY A 58 -18.76 -13.80 -17.82
CA GLY A 58 -18.31 -14.69 -16.75
C GLY A 58 -17.87 -16.05 -17.30
N THR A 59 -16.89 -16.70 -16.66
CA THR A 59 -16.54 -18.08 -16.96
C THR A 59 -17.69 -19.00 -16.55
N PRO A 60 -18.08 -20.00 -17.35
CA PRO A 60 -19.06 -21.00 -16.95
C PRO A 60 -18.65 -21.68 -15.63
N LYS A 61 -19.51 -21.60 -14.60
CA LYS A 61 -19.30 -22.18 -13.27
C LYS A 61 -20.11 -23.44 -13.03
N ARG A 62 -21.12 -23.66 -13.85
CA ARG A 62 -22.00 -24.84 -13.82
C ARG A 62 -22.51 -25.15 -15.22
N GLN A 63 -22.86 -26.41 -15.45
CA GLN A 63 -23.46 -26.86 -16.69
C GLN A 63 -24.91 -26.40 -16.79
N TYR A 64 -25.34 -25.92 -17.95
CA TYR A 64 -26.73 -25.54 -18.21
C TYR A 64 -27.70 -26.71 -18.08
N VAL A 65 -28.80 -26.47 -17.35
CA VAL A 65 -29.96 -27.36 -17.27
C VAL A 65 -31.14 -26.66 -17.96
N PRO A 66 -31.79 -27.28 -18.97
CA PRO A 66 -32.93 -26.68 -19.65
C PRO A 66 -34.10 -26.37 -18.72
N PHE A 67 -34.69 -25.19 -18.88
CA PHE A 67 -35.89 -24.79 -18.14
C PHE A 67 -37.15 -25.20 -18.90
N VAL A 68 -38.15 -25.69 -18.17
CA VAL A 68 -39.40 -26.23 -18.76
C VAL A 68 -40.17 -25.18 -19.58
N ASP A 69 -40.05 -23.91 -19.22
CA ASP A 69 -40.76 -22.78 -19.83
C ASP A 69 -39.89 -21.91 -20.75
N VAL A 70 -38.71 -22.40 -21.16
CA VAL A 70 -37.86 -21.73 -22.14
C VAL A 70 -37.63 -22.67 -23.34
N PRO A 71 -38.48 -22.60 -24.37
CA PRO A 71 -38.33 -23.37 -25.60
C PRO A 71 -36.97 -23.15 -26.28
N ALA A 72 -36.48 -24.16 -27.01
CA ALA A 72 -35.18 -24.08 -27.72
C ALA A 72 -35.12 -22.94 -28.77
N ASN A 73 -36.27 -22.50 -29.29
CA ASN A 73 -36.38 -21.38 -30.22
C ASN A 73 -36.69 -20.03 -29.53
N HIS A 74 -36.68 -19.97 -28.19
CA HIS A 74 -36.92 -18.73 -27.47
C HIS A 74 -35.78 -17.73 -27.73
N TRP A 75 -36.11 -16.49 -28.10
CA TRP A 75 -35.13 -15.48 -28.53
C TRP A 75 -33.98 -15.23 -27.53
N ALA A 76 -34.27 -15.35 -26.22
CA ALA A 76 -33.30 -15.16 -25.15
C ALA A 76 -32.57 -16.44 -24.69
N ILE A 77 -32.80 -17.62 -25.30
CA ILE A 77 -32.29 -18.90 -24.79
C ILE A 77 -30.77 -18.89 -24.55
N ASN A 78 -30.01 -18.33 -25.50
CA ASN A 78 -28.55 -18.25 -25.39
C ASN A 78 -28.09 -17.33 -24.26
N ALA A 79 -28.79 -16.20 -24.07
CA ALA A 79 -28.50 -15.29 -22.97
C ALA A 79 -28.83 -15.92 -21.62
N ILE A 80 -30.01 -16.56 -21.50
CA ILE A 80 -30.46 -17.28 -20.31
C ILE A 80 -29.46 -18.38 -19.95
N LYS A 81 -29.03 -19.18 -20.93
CA LYS A 81 -27.99 -20.19 -20.76
C LYS A 81 -26.70 -19.58 -20.21
N LYS A 82 -26.19 -18.52 -20.86
CA LYS A 82 -24.94 -17.86 -20.48
C LYS A 82 -24.97 -17.32 -19.04
N VAL A 83 -26.01 -16.57 -18.67
CA VAL A 83 -26.12 -15.99 -17.32
C VAL A 83 -26.40 -17.05 -16.25
N TYR A 84 -27.05 -18.15 -16.62
CA TYR A 84 -27.19 -19.31 -15.75
C TYR A 84 -25.83 -19.95 -15.49
N GLU A 85 -25.09 -20.29 -16.54
CA GLU A 85 -23.77 -20.95 -16.41
C GLU A 85 -22.77 -20.07 -15.64
N ALA A 86 -22.79 -18.75 -15.86
CA ALA A 86 -21.93 -17.79 -15.15
C ALA A 86 -22.37 -17.47 -13.71
N GLY A 87 -23.51 -17.99 -13.25
CA GLY A 87 -23.99 -17.83 -11.87
C GLY A 87 -24.70 -16.51 -11.56
N PHE A 88 -25.08 -15.73 -12.58
CA PHE A 88 -25.84 -14.48 -12.39
C PHE A 88 -27.31 -14.75 -12.08
N LEU A 89 -27.96 -15.69 -12.77
CA LEU A 89 -29.37 -16.02 -12.53
C LEU A 89 -29.55 -17.50 -12.28
N ILE A 90 -30.50 -17.84 -11.41
CA ILE A 90 -30.98 -19.21 -11.23
C ILE A 90 -32.44 -19.30 -11.67
N GLY A 91 -32.87 -20.50 -12.04
CA GLY A 91 -34.30 -20.81 -12.15
C GLY A 91 -34.92 -21.05 -10.78
N TYR A 92 -36.23 -21.25 -10.77
CA TYR A 92 -36.99 -21.57 -9.58
C TYR A 92 -36.92 -23.09 -9.29
N PRO A 93 -37.21 -23.53 -8.05
CA PRO A 93 -37.18 -24.95 -7.67
C PRO A 93 -38.10 -25.85 -8.51
N ASP A 94 -39.11 -25.29 -9.18
CA ASP A 94 -40.04 -25.97 -10.09
C ASP A 94 -39.46 -26.23 -11.50
N GLY A 95 -38.17 -25.93 -11.72
CA GLY A 95 -37.50 -26.10 -13.01
C GLY A 95 -37.86 -25.05 -14.06
N ARG A 96 -38.50 -23.95 -13.67
CA ARG A 96 -38.86 -22.83 -14.57
C ARG A 96 -37.89 -21.67 -14.45
N PHE A 97 -37.70 -20.94 -15.55
CA PHE A 97 -36.97 -19.67 -15.56
C PHE A 97 -37.89 -18.46 -15.40
N ARG A 98 -39.14 -18.56 -15.86
CA ARG A 98 -40.14 -17.49 -15.94
C ARG A 98 -39.67 -16.30 -16.78
N PRO A 99 -39.40 -16.50 -18.10
CA PRO A 99 -38.77 -15.48 -18.94
C PRO A 99 -39.58 -14.19 -19.09
N ASN A 100 -40.90 -14.27 -19.02
CA ASN A 100 -41.82 -13.14 -19.21
C ASN A 100 -42.17 -12.41 -17.90
N ASP A 101 -41.81 -12.98 -16.75
CA ASP A 101 -42.02 -12.34 -15.45
C ASP A 101 -41.09 -11.13 -15.32
N ARG A 102 -41.55 -10.11 -14.60
CA ARG A 102 -40.71 -8.95 -14.30
C ARG A 102 -39.68 -9.31 -13.24
N ILE A 103 -38.44 -8.87 -13.43
CA ILE A 103 -37.41 -9.08 -12.42
C ILE A 103 -37.58 -8.05 -11.30
N PHE A 104 -37.62 -8.53 -10.05
CA PHE A 104 -37.65 -7.63 -8.90
C PHE A 104 -36.29 -6.99 -8.68
N ARG A 105 -36.29 -5.76 -8.18
CA ARG A 105 -35.07 -4.99 -7.96
C ARG A 105 -34.11 -5.64 -6.98
N GLY A 106 -34.62 -6.30 -5.94
CA GLY A 106 -33.81 -7.12 -5.03
C GLY A 106 -33.04 -8.23 -5.76
N ASP A 107 -33.69 -8.92 -6.70
CA ASP A 107 -33.10 -10.01 -7.47
C ASP A 107 -32.02 -9.52 -8.45
N VAL A 108 -32.11 -8.27 -8.92
CA VAL A 108 -31.04 -7.64 -9.72
C VAL A 108 -29.76 -7.54 -8.91
N PHE A 109 -29.83 -7.10 -7.65
CA PHE A 109 -28.65 -7.02 -6.77
C PHE A 109 -28.07 -8.41 -6.47
N VAL A 110 -28.93 -9.38 -6.16
CA VAL A 110 -28.53 -10.77 -5.95
C VAL A 110 -27.79 -11.30 -7.18
N ALA A 111 -28.33 -11.04 -8.37
CA ALA A 111 -27.75 -11.53 -9.61
C ALA A 111 -26.36 -10.96 -9.89
N ILE A 112 -26.18 -9.64 -9.72
CA ILE A 112 -24.90 -8.97 -9.94
C ILE A 112 -23.86 -9.42 -8.91
N VAL A 113 -24.20 -9.43 -7.62
CA VAL A 113 -23.28 -9.80 -6.53
C VAL A 113 -22.81 -11.24 -6.66
N ASN A 114 -23.72 -12.16 -7.01
CA ASN A 114 -23.38 -13.59 -7.17
C ASN A 114 -22.60 -13.83 -8.47
N GLY A 115 -23.06 -13.28 -9.59
CA GLY A 115 -22.43 -13.51 -10.89
C GLY A 115 -21.00 -12.99 -10.97
N LEU A 116 -20.75 -11.82 -10.37
CA LEU A 116 -19.42 -11.21 -10.27
C LEU A 116 -18.60 -11.69 -9.06
N GLU A 117 -19.13 -12.60 -8.24
CA GLU A 117 -18.45 -13.17 -7.06
C GLU A 117 -17.99 -12.12 -6.05
N ILE A 118 -18.69 -10.99 -5.95
CA ILE A 118 -18.32 -9.87 -5.07
C ILE A 118 -18.26 -10.34 -3.61
N ALA A 119 -19.13 -11.27 -3.22
CA ALA A 119 -19.16 -11.86 -1.88
C ALA A 119 -17.89 -12.65 -1.49
N THR A 120 -17.02 -13.00 -2.45
CA THR A 120 -15.71 -13.62 -2.16
C THR A 120 -14.67 -12.61 -1.68
N GLN A 121 -14.89 -11.32 -1.96
CA GLN A 121 -13.97 -10.23 -1.67
C GLN A 121 -14.53 -9.24 -0.63
N VAL A 122 -15.86 -9.13 -0.55
CA VAL A 122 -16.55 -8.15 0.29
C VAL A 122 -17.52 -8.86 1.23
N LYS A 123 -17.33 -8.64 2.54
CA LYS A 123 -18.21 -9.17 3.59
C LYS A 123 -19.49 -8.33 3.68
N PRO A 124 -20.64 -8.90 4.08
CA PRO A 124 -21.91 -8.19 4.22
C PRO A 124 -21.95 -7.32 5.50
N ASP A 125 -20.95 -6.46 5.71
CA ASP A 125 -20.77 -5.71 6.97
C ASP A 125 -21.91 -4.74 7.27
N LEU A 126 -22.66 -4.33 6.25
CA LEU A 126 -23.85 -3.48 6.38
C LEU A 126 -25.14 -4.24 6.68
N LEU A 127 -25.10 -5.57 6.87
CA LEU A 127 -26.30 -6.39 7.06
C LEU A 127 -27.18 -5.91 8.23
N SER A 128 -26.56 -5.62 9.38
CA SER A 128 -27.26 -5.08 10.56
C SER A 128 -27.69 -3.63 10.41
N ALA A 129 -27.07 -2.91 9.46
CA ALA A 129 -27.31 -1.49 9.17
C ALA A 129 -28.40 -1.26 8.10
N LEU A 130 -28.88 -2.31 7.43
CA LEU A 130 -29.89 -2.19 6.37
C LEU A 130 -31.16 -1.46 6.82
N PRO A 131 -31.76 -1.72 8.01
CA PRO A 131 -32.93 -0.99 8.50
C PRO A 131 -32.72 0.51 8.73
N GLN A 132 -31.47 0.94 8.95
CA GLN A 132 -31.08 2.33 9.15
C GLN A 132 -30.79 3.03 7.81
N ILE A 133 -30.43 2.25 6.79
CA ILE A 133 -30.15 2.74 5.44
C ILE A 133 -31.45 2.84 4.63
N TYR A 134 -32.30 1.80 4.68
CA TYR A 134 -33.54 1.70 3.90
C TYR A 134 -34.77 1.58 4.81
N GLN A 135 -35.77 2.44 4.57
CA GLN A 135 -37.05 2.43 5.26
C GLN A 135 -37.86 1.15 5.00
N ASP A 136 -37.61 0.49 3.87
CA ASP A 136 -38.26 -0.75 3.44
C ASP A 136 -37.34 -1.96 3.50
N ALA A 137 -36.34 -1.93 4.41
CA ALA A 137 -35.40 -3.03 4.61
C ALA A 137 -36.08 -4.33 5.09
N ASP A 138 -37.25 -4.22 5.72
CA ASP A 138 -38.10 -5.33 6.13
C ASP A 138 -38.67 -6.11 4.93
N LYS A 139 -38.83 -5.45 3.77
CA LYS A 139 -39.28 -6.08 2.52
C LYS A 139 -38.17 -6.84 1.77
N ILE A 140 -36.91 -6.76 2.24
CA ILE A 140 -35.81 -7.51 1.63
C ILE A 140 -35.97 -9.00 1.98
N ALA A 141 -36.16 -9.82 0.95
CA ALA A 141 -36.26 -11.27 1.13
C ALA A 141 -35.03 -11.83 1.86
N GLY A 142 -35.23 -12.81 2.74
CA GLY A 142 -34.17 -13.37 3.60
C GLY A 142 -32.92 -13.80 2.82
N TYR A 143 -33.11 -14.44 1.65
CA TYR A 143 -32.02 -14.89 0.78
C TYR A 143 -31.23 -13.73 0.13
N ALA A 144 -31.78 -12.53 0.08
CA ALA A 144 -31.20 -11.38 -0.61
C ALA A 144 -30.48 -10.42 0.35
N ARG A 145 -30.66 -10.55 1.68
CA ARG A 145 -30.16 -9.55 2.64
C ARG A 145 -28.64 -9.39 2.59
N ASN A 146 -27.89 -10.48 2.50
CA ASN A 146 -26.43 -10.43 2.40
C ASN A 146 -25.99 -9.73 1.11
N GLN A 147 -26.59 -10.08 -0.02
CA GLN A 147 -26.28 -9.52 -1.32
C GLN A 147 -26.65 -8.04 -1.40
N VAL A 148 -27.77 -7.63 -0.81
CA VAL A 148 -28.15 -6.22 -0.72
C VAL A 148 -27.18 -5.44 0.17
N ALA A 149 -26.75 -6.00 1.30
CA ALA A 149 -25.73 -5.38 2.15
C ALA A 149 -24.41 -5.17 1.39
N ILE A 150 -23.95 -6.21 0.67
CA ILE A 150 -22.75 -6.15 -0.16
C ILE A 150 -22.92 -5.11 -1.28
N ALA A 151 -24.01 -5.17 -2.04
CA ALA A 151 -24.30 -4.22 -3.12
C ALA A 151 -24.33 -2.77 -2.63
N THR A 152 -24.87 -2.55 -1.42
CA THR A 152 -24.85 -1.23 -0.77
C THR A 152 -23.43 -0.82 -0.39
N SER A 153 -22.63 -1.73 0.18
CA SER A 153 -21.24 -1.43 0.56
C SER A 153 -20.33 -1.11 -0.63
N THR A 154 -20.61 -1.71 -1.79
CA THR A 154 -19.80 -1.53 -3.01
C THR A 154 -20.31 -0.40 -3.90
N GLY A 155 -21.30 0.37 -3.46
CA GLY A 155 -21.86 1.50 -4.22
C GLY A 155 -22.66 1.10 -5.46
N LEU A 156 -23.17 -0.14 -5.53
CA LEU A 156 -23.97 -0.62 -6.66
C LEU A 156 -25.41 -0.12 -6.62
N VAL A 157 -25.90 0.25 -5.44
CA VAL A 157 -27.29 0.66 -5.25
C VAL A 157 -27.45 2.13 -5.61
N ALA A 158 -28.42 2.43 -6.46
CA ALA A 158 -28.93 3.78 -6.65
C ALA A 158 -30.45 3.77 -6.51
N SER A 159 -31.03 4.69 -5.74
CA SER A 159 -32.47 4.80 -5.47
C SER A 159 -33.00 6.19 -5.80
N HIS A 160 -33.98 6.22 -6.71
CA HIS A 160 -34.68 7.42 -7.16
C HIS A 160 -36.19 7.24 -6.96
N PRO A 161 -36.94 8.31 -6.61
CA PRO A 161 -36.43 9.64 -6.19
C PRO A 161 -35.96 9.65 -4.73
N ASN A 162 -36.40 8.68 -3.93
CA ASN A 162 -36.09 8.59 -2.51
C ASN A 162 -34.95 7.59 -2.26
N VAL A 163 -33.78 8.11 -1.88
CA VAL A 163 -32.59 7.30 -1.55
C VAL A 163 -32.78 6.36 -0.35
N LYS A 164 -33.81 6.59 0.48
CA LYS A 164 -34.14 5.75 1.63
C LYS A 164 -35.06 4.58 1.28
N LEU A 165 -35.48 4.42 0.02
CA LEU A 165 -36.30 3.28 -0.42
C LEU A 165 -35.50 2.41 -1.40
N LEU A 166 -35.28 1.16 -1.05
CA LEU A 166 -34.62 0.19 -1.93
C LEU A 166 -35.60 -0.38 -2.97
N ASN A 167 -36.89 -0.46 -2.62
CA ASN A 167 -37.97 -1.08 -3.38
C ASN A 167 -37.66 -2.53 -3.82
N PRO A 168 -37.25 -3.43 -2.89
CA PRO A 168 -36.71 -4.74 -3.25
C PRO A 168 -37.74 -5.66 -3.93
N THR A 169 -39.03 -5.45 -3.70
CA THR A 169 -40.15 -6.23 -4.24
C THR A 169 -40.85 -5.56 -5.43
N VAL A 170 -40.32 -4.42 -5.92
CA VAL A 170 -40.85 -3.73 -7.09
C VAL A 170 -40.09 -4.20 -8.33
N ALA A 171 -40.78 -4.31 -9.45
CA ALA A 171 -40.17 -4.65 -10.74
C ALA A 171 -39.14 -3.58 -11.14
N ALA A 172 -37.91 -3.99 -11.45
CA ALA A 172 -36.85 -3.08 -11.81
C ALA A 172 -37.11 -2.44 -13.19
N THR A 173 -36.92 -1.13 -13.29
CA THR A 173 -37.03 -0.41 -14.58
C THR A 173 -35.76 -0.55 -15.41
N ARG A 174 -35.86 -0.28 -16.72
CA ARG A 174 -34.70 -0.27 -17.63
C ARG A 174 -33.63 0.73 -17.16
N ALA A 175 -34.03 1.88 -16.64
CA ALA A 175 -33.13 2.87 -16.08
C ALA A 175 -32.40 2.35 -14.83
N GLU A 176 -33.12 1.72 -13.89
CA GLU A 176 -32.50 1.16 -12.69
C GLU A 176 -31.48 0.07 -13.04
N VAL A 177 -31.84 -0.84 -13.96
CA VAL A 177 -30.91 -1.86 -14.46
C VAL A 177 -29.69 -1.21 -15.12
N ALA A 178 -29.88 -0.18 -15.95
CA ALA A 178 -28.78 0.54 -16.58
C ALA A 178 -27.83 1.16 -15.54
N VAL A 179 -28.35 1.81 -14.51
CA VAL A 179 -27.53 2.40 -13.45
C VAL A 179 -26.78 1.33 -12.67
N ILE A 180 -27.43 0.23 -12.29
CA ILE A 180 -26.79 -0.87 -11.55
C ILE A 180 -25.69 -1.53 -12.38
N VAL A 181 -25.93 -1.78 -13.68
CA VAL A 181 -24.91 -2.31 -14.60
C VAL A 181 -23.73 -1.34 -14.74
N TYR A 182 -24.00 -0.04 -14.86
CA TYR A 182 -22.94 0.96 -14.92
C TYR A 182 -22.11 0.98 -13.62
N GLN A 183 -22.76 0.96 -12.46
CA GLN A 183 -22.07 0.89 -11.17
C GLN A 183 -21.25 -0.40 -11.03
N ALA A 184 -21.74 -1.52 -11.55
CA ALA A 184 -20.97 -2.77 -11.59
C ALA A 184 -19.71 -2.63 -12.48
N LEU A 185 -19.79 -1.92 -13.61
CA LEU A 185 -18.61 -1.61 -14.42
C LEU A 185 -17.63 -0.68 -13.70
N VAL A 186 -18.12 0.32 -12.95
CA VAL A 186 -17.29 1.18 -12.09
C VAL A 186 -16.59 0.35 -11.01
N TYR A 187 -17.32 -0.54 -10.33
CA TYR A 187 -16.77 -1.44 -9.31
C TYR A 187 -15.64 -2.32 -9.89
N LEU A 188 -15.80 -2.82 -11.11
CA LEU A 188 -14.80 -3.60 -11.81
C LEU A 188 -13.64 -2.76 -12.41
N GLY A 189 -13.63 -1.44 -12.23
CA GLY A 189 -12.65 -0.53 -12.83
C GLY A 189 -12.76 -0.39 -14.35
N ARG A 190 -13.91 -0.75 -14.94
CA ARG A 190 -14.18 -0.76 -16.39
C ARG A 190 -14.97 0.47 -16.88
N ALA A 191 -15.34 1.38 -15.99
CA ALA A 191 -15.99 2.64 -16.31
C ALA A 191 -15.66 3.74 -15.28
N ASP A 192 -15.64 4.99 -15.72
CA ASP A 192 -15.44 6.15 -14.84
C ASP A 192 -16.66 6.43 -13.97
N LYS A 193 -16.44 7.00 -12.78
CA LYS A 193 -17.53 7.39 -11.89
C LYS A 193 -18.37 8.52 -12.51
N ILE A 194 -19.69 8.34 -12.50
CA ILE A 194 -20.66 9.40 -12.83
C ILE A 194 -21.29 9.89 -11.52
N ALA A 195 -21.22 11.20 -11.26
CA ALA A 195 -21.84 11.79 -10.09
C ALA A 195 -23.37 11.69 -10.15
N SER A 196 -24.00 11.26 -9.05
CA SER A 196 -25.46 11.21 -8.92
C SER A 196 -25.86 11.26 -7.45
N ASN A 197 -26.84 12.10 -7.13
CA ASN A 197 -27.43 12.19 -5.79
C ASN A 197 -28.27 10.96 -5.42
N TYR A 198 -28.51 10.07 -6.38
CA TYR A 198 -29.31 8.86 -6.19
C TYR A 198 -28.46 7.63 -5.88
N ILE A 199 -27.12 7.70 -6.06
CA ILE A 199 -26.24 6.59 -5.68
C ILE A 199 -26.17 6.52 -4.15
N ILE A 200 -26.48 5.35 -3.61
CA ILE A 200 -26.29 5.05 -2.20
C ILE A 200 -24.81 4.74 -2.02
N LEU A 201 -24.10 5.75 -1.55
CA LEU A 201 -22.77 5.53 -1.02
C LEU A 201 -22.94 4.68 0.26
N PRO A 202 -22.05 3.71 0.52
CA PRO A 202 -21.97 3.16 1.86
C PRO A 202 -21.95 4.34 2.84
N PRO A 203 -22.54 4.21 4.04
CA PRO A 203 -22.06 5.06 5.10
C PRO A 203 -20.55 4.82 5.11
N ASN A 204 -19.76 5.81 4.65
CA ASN A 204 -18.52 6.14 5.34
C ASN A 204 -18.90 5.94 6.80
N THR A 205 -18.17 5.12 7.57
CA THR A 205 -18.19 5.13 9.05
C THR A 205 -18.90 6.40 9.47
N PRO A 206 -20.17 6.31 9.95
CA PRO A 206 -21.11 7.44 9.93
C PRO A 206 -20.31 8.67 10.26
N PRO A 207 -20.37 9.77 9.47
CA PRO A 207 -19.58 10.95 9.79
C PRO A 207 -19.81 11.13 11.27
N THR A 208 -18.76 10.95 12.09
CA THR A 208 -18.83 11.31 13.49
C THR A 208 -19.47 12.67 13.42
N PRO A 209 -20.71 12.86 13.94
CA PRO A 209 -21.45 14.09 13.73
C PRO A 209 -20.42 15.16 13.98
N THR A 210 -20.04 15.91 12.92
CA THR A 210 -18.82 16.73 12.95
C THR A 210 -18.96 17.49 14.23
N GLN A 211 -18.12 17.13 15.20
CA GLN A 211 -18.21 17.69 16.54
C GLN A 211 -18.29 19.20 16.30
N PRO A 212 -19.31 19.91 16.81
CA PRO A 212 -19.50 21.31 16.46
C PRO A 212 -18.16 22.06 16.54
N GLY A 213 -17.74 22.68 15.43
CA GLY A 213 -16.39 23.22 15.31
C GLY A 213 -15.34 22.25 14.76
N SER A 214 -15.71 21.26 13.95
CA SER A 214 -14.78 20.34 13.29
C SER A 214 -14.88 20.37 11.77
N VAL A 215 -13.79 20.00 11.09
CA VAL A 215 -13.68 20.02 9.64
C VAL A 215 -12.96 18.78 9.12
N LYS A 216 -13.36 18.31 7.94
CA LYS A 216 -12.57 17.31 7.20
C LYS A 216 -11.46 18.03 6.45
N VAL A 217 -10.21 17.69 6.76
CA VAL A 217 -9.04 18.18 6.04
C VAL A 217 -8.66 17.23 4.92
N ASN A 218 -7.94 17.74 3.92
CA ASN A 218 -7.32 16.94 2.87
C ASN A 218 -5.96 17.56 2.53
N HIS A 219 -4.97 16.71 2.30
CA HIS A 219 -3.61 17.14 1.99
C HIS A 219 -2.88 16.06 1.20
N GLN A 220 -1.79 16.43 0.54
CA GLN A 220 -0.93 15.46 -0.12
C GLN A 220 -0.23 14.59 0.94
N ARG A 221 -0.25 13.27 0.70
CA ARG A 221 0.50 12.27 1.46
C ARG A 221 1.64 11.78 0.60
N GLU A 222 2.82 11.67 1.18
CA GLU A 222 4.02 11.27 0.45
C GLU A 222 5.05 10.70 1.42
N PHE A 223 5.59 9.53 1.11
CA PHE A 223 6.71 8.95 1.84
C PHE A 223 8.02 9.58 1.36
N ARG A 224 8.80 10.14 2.29
CA ARG A 224 10.04 10.87 2.02
C ARG A 224 11.14 10.32 2.90
N GLY A 225 11.81 9.28 2.40
CA GLY A 225 12.81 8.51 3.13
C GLY A 225 14.25 8.80 2.73
N ALA A 226 15.18 8.60 3.64
CA ALA A 226 16.61 8.56 3.35
C ALA A 226 17.27 7.33 4.01
N TRP A 227 18.13 6.63 3.27
CA TRP A 227 18.98 5.58 3.85
C TRP A 227 20.15 6.20 4.60
N VAL A 228 20.36 5.72 5.84
CA VAL A 228 21.51 6.01 6.69
C VAL A 228 22.29 4.72 6.88
N THR A 229 23.37 4.60 6.12
CA THR A 229 24.25 3.45 6.03
C THR A 229 25.31 3.52 7.12
N THR A 230 25.49 2.41 7.86
CA THR A 230 26.46 2.34 8.96
C THR A 230 27.66 1.47 8.61
N VAL A 231 27.49 0.52 7.69
CA VAL A 231 28.61 -0.24 7.13
C VAL A 231 29.61 0.70 6.46
N TRP A 232 30.91 0.45 6.71
CA TRP A 232 32.02 1.30 6.27
C TRP A 232 31.96 2.74 6.78
N ASN A 233 31.13 3.05 7.79
CA ASN A 233 30.89 4.41 8.27
C ASN A 233 30.46 5.37 7.14
N SER A 234 29.67 4.86 6.18
CA SER A 234 29.36 5.59 4.94
C SER A 234 28.49 6.84 5.17
N ASP A 235 27.53 6.78 6.10
CA ASP A 235 26.69 7.93 6.47
C ASP A 235 26.79 8.24 7.97
N TRP A 236 26.71 7.23 8.85
CA TRP A 236 26.77 7.43 10.29
C TRP A 236 27.23 6.17 11.06
N PRO A 237 28.02 6.30 12.15
CA PRO A 237 28.76 7.51 12.51
C PRO A 237 29.84 7.81 11.46
N SER A 238 30.35 9.04 11.41
CA SER A 238 31.30 9.49 10.39
C SER A 238 32.61 8.70 10.36
N LYS A 239 32.97 8.07 11.49
CA LYS A 239 34.00 7.05 11.63
C LYS A 239 33.73 6.21 12.88
N ALA A 240 34.31 5.02 12.93
CA ALA A 240 34.29 4.20 14.13
C ALA A 240 35.15 4.80 15.25
N GLY A 241 34.81 4.53 16.51
CA GLY A 241 35.58 4.93 17.69
C GLY A 241 35.34 6.37 18.15
N LEU A 242 34.32 7.05 17.62
CA LEU A 242 33.90 8.35 18.13
C LEU A 242 33.36 8.25 19.56
N PRO A 243 33.56 9.27 20.42
CA PRO A 243 32.88 9.36 21.70
C PRO A 243 31.35 9.28 21.53
N ALA A 244 30.65 8.66 22.49
CA ALA A 244 29.19 8.49 22.42
C ALA A 244 28.45 9.82 22.15
N ALA A 245 28.84 10.89 22.86
CA ALA A 245 28.27 12.22 22.67
C ALA A 245 28.42 12.75 21.22
N GLN A 246 29.55 12.45 20.55
CA GLN A 246 29.75 12.86 19.17
C GLN A 246 28.93 12.02 18.19
N GLN A 247 28.79 10.71 18.43
CA GLN A 247 27.89 9.86 17.64
C GLN A 247 26.45 10.37 17.72
N GLN A 248 25.99 10.72 18.92
CA GLN A 248 24.67 11.30 19.15
C GLN A 248 24.52 12.66 18.45
N ALA A 249 25.51 13.54 18.55
CA ALA A 249 25.49 14.85 17.90
C ALA A 249 25.40 14.73 16.37
N GLU A 250 26.22 13.88 15.75
CA GLU A 250 26.17 13.62 14.30
C GLU A 250 24.81 13.06 13.86
N PHE A 251 24.20 12.19 14.67
CA PHE A 251 22.86 11.67 14.37
C PHE A 251 21.80 12.78 14.46
N LEU A 252 21.89 13.66 15.46
CA LEU A 252 20.99 14.81 15.59
C LEU A 252 21.13 15.78 14.42
N GLU A 253 22.33 15.98 13.88
CA GLU A 253 22.56 16.78 12.67
C GLU A 253 21.83 16.18 11.46
N ILE A 254 21.91 14.86 11.27
CA ILE A 254 21.15 14.14 10.23
C ILE A 254 19.64 14.39 10.39
N LEU A 255 19.11 14.24 11.59
CA LEU A 255 17.68 14.42 11.83
C LEU A 255 17.23 15.87 11.65
N ASN A 256 18.01 16.84 12.12
CA ASN A 256 17.71 18.25 11.94
C ASN A 256 17.72 18.61 10.44
N ARG A 257 18.65 18.04 9.66
CA ARG A 257 18.69 18.20 8.21
C ARG A 257 17.46 17.62 7.53
N LEU A 258 17.09 16.37 7.84
CA LEU A 258 15.89 15.74 7.29
C LEU A 258 14.61 16.52 7.64
N GLN A 259 14.48 16.97 8.88
CA GLN A 259 13.34 17.77 9.33
C GLN A 259 13.25 19.10 8.56
N ALA A 260 14.37 19.82 8.39
CA ALA A 260 14.42 21.08 7.63
C ALA A 260 14.04 20.91 6.15
N LEU A 261 14.24 19.71 5.61
CA LEU A 261 13.92 19.35 4.23
C LEU A 261 12.54 18.67 4.07
N ASN A 262 11.73 18.66 5.13
CA ASN A 262 10.41 18.00 5.19
C ASN A 262 10.42 16.51 4.81
N PHE A 263 11.51 15.79 5.14
CA PHE A 263 11.54 14.33 5.13
C PHE A 263 10.77 13.78 6.34
N ASN A 264 10.17 12.61 6.20
CA ASN A 264 9.31 12.02 7.23
C ASN A 264 9.67 10.57 7.56
N ALA A 265 10.73 10.02 6.97
CA ALA A 265 11.26 8.70 7.33
C ALA A 265 12.79 8.63 7.23
N LEU A 266 13.40 7.84 8.10
CA LEU A 266 14.82 7.50 8.11
C LEU A 266 14.95 5.97 8.16
N ILE A 267 15.74 5.41 7.24
CA ILE A 267 16.01 3.98 7.16
C ILE A 267 17.43 3.73 7.70
N LEU A 268 17.53 3.31 8.96
CA LEU A 268 18.80 3.18 9.69
C LEU A 268 19.34 1.76 9.61
N GLN A 269 20.56 1.57 9.12
CA GLN A 269 21.20 0.27 9.13
C GLN A 269 21.60 -0.16 10.56
N VAL A 270 20.83 -1.04 11.18
CA VAL A 270 21.04 -1.50 12.56
C VAL A 270 21.79 -2.83 12.65
N ARG A 271 21.83 -3.60 11.56
CA ARG A 271 22.57 -4.86 11.41
C ARG A 271 23.29 -4.93 10.06
N PRO A 272 24.51 -4.39 9.94
CA PRO A 272 25.26 -4.37 8.70
C PRO A 272 25.92 -5.70 8.32
N GLU A 273 26.46 -6.47 9.28
CA GLU A 273 27.23 -7.68 8.97
C GLU A 273 27.22 -8.76 10.08
N GLY A 274 26.03 -9.10 10.60
CA GLY A 274 25.91 -10.09 11.68
C GLY A 274 26.21 -9.50 13.07
N ASP A 275 26.06 -8.19 13.21
CA ASP A 275 26.35 -7.42 14.41
C ASP A 275 25.20 -6.42 14.69
N ALA A 276 25.26 -5.73 15.83
CA ALA A 276 24.17 -4.86 16.28
C ALA A 276 24.66 -3.44 16.61
N LEU A 277 23.94 -2.45 16.10
CA LEU A 277 24.07 -1.05 16.53
C LEU A 277 23.10 -0.72 17.69
N TYR A 278 22.84 -1.73 18.54
CA TYR A 278 21.92 -1.68 19.67
C TYR A 278 22.31 -2.77 20.66
N ALA A 279 21.82 -2.68 21.89
CA ALA A 279 22.11 -3.69 22.90
C ALA A 279 21.43 -5.02 22.52
N SER A 280 22.24 -6.06 22.27
CA SER A 280 21.75 -7.37 21.84
C SER A 280 22.45 -8.49 22.62
N GLN A 281 21.68 -9.52 22.97
CA GLN A 281 22.23 -10.79 23.46
C GLN A 281 22.45 -11.80 22.33
N LEU A 282 21.90 -11.52 21.14
CA LEU A 282 21.93 -12.43 19.99
C LEU A 282 23.04 -12.09 19.00
N GLU A 283 23.54 -10.86 18.97
CA GLU A 283 24.62 -10.42 18.08
C GLU A 283 25.63 -9.58 18.87
N PRO A 284 26.93 -9.62 18.51
CA PRO A 284 27.90 -8.72 19.12
C PRO A 284 27.65 -7.27 18.71
N TRP A 285 28.09 -6.32 19.53
CA TRP A 285 28.13 -4.90 19.15
C TRP A 285 28.91 -4.67 17.85
N SER A 286 28.41 -3.78 17.01
CA SER A 286 29.04 -3.46 15.74
C SER A 286 30.38 -2.74 15.91
N ALA A 287 31.39 -3.19 15.15
CA ALA A 287 32.67 -2.49 15.06
C ALA A 287 32.52 -1.08 14.43
N TRP A 288 31.46 -0.83 13.64
CA TRP A 288 31.22 0.46 13.01
C TRP A 288 30.94 1.59 14.03
N LEU A 289 30.59 1.25 15.27
CA LEU A 289 30.45 2.23 16.37
C LEU A 289 31.79 2.54 17.04
N THR A 290 32.54 1.51 17.43
CA THR A 290 33.66 1.65 18.39
C THR A 290 35.04 1.32 17.83
N GLY A 291 35.10 0.75 16.62
CA GLY A 291 36.30 0.19 16.00
C GLY A 291 36.56 -1.26 16.39
N THR A 292 35.85 -1.79 17.39
CA THR A 292 36.05 -3.14 17.92
C THR A 292 34.70 -3.85 18.07
N GLN A 293 34.50 -4.94 17.32
CA GLN A 293 33.28 -5.75 17.45
C GLN A 293 33.14 -6.29 18.88
N GLY A 294 31.91 -6.25 19.41
CA GLY A 294 31.61 -6.66 20.78
C GLY A 294 31.72 -5.58 21.84
N LYS A 295 32.32 -4.43 21.52
CA LYS A 295 32.45 -3.31 22.45
C LYS A 295 31.28 -2.34 22.27
N ALA A 296 30.52 -2.12 23.35
CA ALA A 296 29.49 -1.10 23.42
C ALA A 296 30.09 0.31 23.36
N PRO A 297 29.32 1.33 22.93
CA PRO A 297 29.74 2.73 23.06
C PRO A 297 30.06 3.12 24.51
N GLU A 298 30.97 4.08 24.69
CA GLU A 298 31.39 4.59 26.00
C GLU A 298 31.37 6.14 26.02
N PRO A 299 30.74 6.78 27.03
CA PRO A 299 29.80 6.20 28.00
C PRO A 299 28.66 5.42 27.34
N PHE A 300 28.12 4.42 28.06
CA PHE A 300 27.08 3.56 27.51
C PHE A 300 25.85 4.36 27.06
N TYR A 301 25.39 4.05 25.85
CA TYR A 301 24.05 4.35 25.38
C TYR A 301 23.64 3.28 24.36
N ASP A 302 22.34 3.01 24.23
CA ASP A 302 21.80 2.19 23.14
C ASP A 302 21.50 3.10 21.93
N PRO A 303 22.23 2.96 20.80
CA PRO A 303 22.06 3.87 19.68
C PRO A 303 20.72 3.75 18.95
N LEU A 304 20.10 2.57 18.92
CA LEU A 304 18.79 2.40 18.29
C LEU A 304 17.68 3.02 19.15
N GLU A 305 17.74 2.82 20.47
CA GLU A 305 16.80 3.47 21.40
C GLU A 305 16.86 5.00 21.28
N PHE A 306 18.09 5.55 21.30
CA PHE A 306 18.33 6.98 21.09
C PHE A 306 17.79 7.46 19.75
N ALA A 307 18.11 6.74 18.67
CA ALA A 307 17.69 7.11 17.31
C ALA A 307 16.16 7.15 17.16
N ILE A 308 15.45 6.17 17.72
CA ILE A 308 13.98 6.12 17.70
C ILE A 308 13.40 7.33 18.42
N ALA A 309 13.84 7.57 19.65
CA ALA A 309 13.34 8.68 20.46
C ALA A 309 13.54 10.04 19.76
N GLU A 310 14.70 10.27 19.15
CA GLU A 310 15.01 11.52 18.47
C GLU A 310 14.30 11.68 17.12
N CYS A 311 14.08 10.59 16.37
CA CYS A 311 13.24 10.59 15.17
C CYS A 311 11.79 10.95 15.52
N HIS A 312 11.24 10.32 16.56
CA HIS A 312 9.86 10.50 16.98
C HIS A 312 9.58 11.92 17.49
N LYS A 313 10.52 12.55 18.18
CA LYS A 313 10.46 13.98 18.57
C LYS A 313 10.30 14.92 17.37
N ARG A 314 10.74 14.49 16.18
CA ARG A 314 10.73 15.28 14.93
C ARG A 314 9.68 14.80 13.93
N ASN A 315 8.82 13.86 14.31
CA ASN A 315 7.86 13.20 13.41
C ASN A 315 8.55 12.57 12.18
N ILE A 316 9.68 11.90 12.41
CA ILE A 316 10.35 11.07 11.43
C ILE A 316 10.11 9.61 11.84
N GLU A 317 9.62 8.79 10.92
CA GLU A 317 9.54 7.34 11.12
C GLU A 317 10.95 6.72 11.10
N LEU A 318 11.26 5.85 12.06
CA LEU A 318 12.49 5.06 12.04
C LEU A 318 12.19 3.65 11.54
N HIS A 319 12.76 3.34 10.38
CA HIS A 319 12.73 2.02 9.78
C HIS A 319 14.07 1.32 10.09
N ALA A 320 14.03 0.28 10.92
CA ALA A 320 15.22 -0.48 11.28
C ALA A 320 15.63 -1.39 10.12
N TRP A 321 16.79 -1.12 9.52
CA TRP A 321 17.32 -1.84 8.37
C TRP A 321 18.32 -2.92 8.76
N PHE A 322 18.04 -4.15 8.30
CA PHE A 322 18.87 -5.32 8.51
C PHE A 322 19.40 -5.84 7.17
N ASN A 323 20.69 -6.16 7.12
CA ASN A 323 21.19 -7.17 6.22
C ASN A 323 20.98 -8.55 6.87
N PRO A 324 20.27 -9.51 6.25
CA PRO A 324 19.93 -10.78 6.90
C PRO A 324 21.07 -11.81 6.94
N TYR A 325 21.94 -11.86 5.91
CA TYR A 325 22.85 -13.01 5.73
C TYR A 325 24.34 -12.65 5.58
N ARG A 326 24.70 -11.38 5.41
CA ARG A 326 26.11 -10.96 5.45
C ARG A 326 26.68 -11.22 6.84
N ALA A 327 27.76 -11.99 6.90
CA ALA A 327 28.50 -12.29 8.13
C ALA A 327 29.75 -11.42 8.29
N LYS A 328 30.31 -10.92 7.18
CA LYS A 328 31.46 -10.01 7.21
C LYS A 328 31.70 -9.35 5.86
N THR A 329 32.03 -8.08 5.86
CA THR A 329 32.39 -7.29 4.67
C THR A 329 33.83 -7.49 4.19
N SER A 330 34.74 -7.91 5.07
CA SER A 330 36.14 -8.14 4.73
C SER A 330 36.80 -9.22 5.60
N ILE A 331 37.32 -10.28 5.00
CA ILE A 331 38.11 -11.32 5.68
C ILE A 331 39.44 -10.77 6.24
N LYS A 332 39.88 -9.60 5.78
CA LYS A 332 41.08 -8.91 6.29
C LYS A 332 40.81 -8.13 7.59
N ALA A 333 39.54 -7.88 7.94
CA ALA A 333 39.19 -7.19 9.18
C ALA A 333 39.35 -8.11 10.41
N ALA A 334 39.41 -7.52 11.60
CA ALA A 334 39.57 -8.24 12.86
C ALA A 334 38.57 -9.41 13.00
N PRO A 335 38.98 -10.58 13.55
CA PRO A 335 38.12 -11.76 13.65
C PRO A 335 36.77 -11.48 14.32
N ASN A 336 35.72 -12.19 13.90
CA ASN A 336 34.43 -12.11 14.57
C ASN A 336 34.55 -12.68 16.01
N ILE A 337 33.72 -12.20 16.91
CA ILE A 337 33.69 -12.67 18.31
C ILE A 337 32.33 -13.29 18.68
N ARG A 338 32.28 -14.06 19.78
CA ARG A 338 30.99 -14.56 20.30
C ARG A 338 30.06 -13.39 20.64
N PRO A 339 28.73 -13.51 20.42
CA PRO A 339 27.97 -14.71 20.03
C PRO A 339 27.76 -14.90 18.50
N HIS A 340 28.56 -14.25 17.65
CA HIS A 340 28.40 -14.26 16.19
C HIS A 340 28.35 -15.68 15.59
N LEU A 341 27.53 -15.91 14.54
CA LEU A 341 27.39 -17.22 13.89
C LEU A 341 28.70 -17.75 13.30
N ALA A 342 29.51 -16.90 12.69
CA ALA A 342 30.85 -17.28 12.20
C ALA A 342 31.80 -17.84 13.29
N VAL A 343 31.48 -17.66 14.57
CA VAL A 343 32.25 -18.19 15.71
C VAL A 343 31.53 -19.36 16.38
N THR A 344 30.21 -19.27 16.54
CA THR A 344 29.42 -20.29 17.24
C THR A 344 29.03 -21.47 16.35
N ASN A 345 28.93 -21.24 15.04
CA ASN A 345 28.55 -22.18 13.99
C ASN A 345 29.35 -21.89 12.70
N PRO A 346 30.69 -21.99 12.71
CA PRO A 346 31.50 -21.68 11.54
C PRO A 346 31.16 -22.53 10.31
N GLU A 347 30.58 -23.72 10.50
CA GLU A 347 30.16 -24.64 9.43
C GLU A 347 29.04 -24.11 8.54
N VAL A 348 28.29 -23.09 8.99
CA VAL A 348 27.18 -22.47 8.24
C VAL A 348 27.55 -21.12 7.62
N VAL A 349 28.81 -20.72 7.70
CA VAL A 349 29.33 -19.44 7.20
C VAL A 349 30.43 -19.70 6.18
N TYR A 350 30.25 -19.17 4.98
CA TYR A 350 31.11 -19.41 3.84
C TYR A 350 31.87 -18.17 3.42
N GLN A 351 33.11 -18.35 2.98
CA GLN A 351 33.86 -17.30 2.32
C GLN A 351 33.29 -17.09 0.91
N TRP A 352 33.02 -15.83 0.57
CA TRP A 352 32.57 -15.40 -0.75
C TRP A 352 33.43 -14.23 -1.22
N GLY A 353 34.46 -14.52 -2.00
CA GLY A 353 35.49 -13.54 -2.35
C GLY A 353 36.20 -13.02 -1.10
N ASN A 354 36.10 -11.70 -0.87
CA ASN A 354 36.65 -11.04 0.33
C ASN A 354 35.64 -10.99 1.51
N GLN A 355 34.44 -11.53 1.37
CA GLN A 355 33.37 -11.47 2.37
C GLN A 355 33.13 -12.82 3.05
N LEU A 356 32.38 -12.79 4.15
CA LEU A 356 31.74 -13.98 4.73
C LEU A 356 30.23 -13.88 4.60
N TRP A 357 29.58 -14.99 4.27
CA TRP A 357 28.14 -15.08 4.06
C TRP A 357 27.54 -16.27 4.80
N MET A 358 26.40 -16.09 5.45
CA MET A 358 25.67 -17.17 6.13
C MET A 358 24.80 -17.91 5.10
N ASP A 359 24.72 -19.25 5.18
CA ASP A 359 23.90 -20.05 4.27
C ASP A 359 22.39 -19.84 4.51
N PRO A 360 21.63 -19.22 3.59
CA PRO A 360 20.20 -18.98 3.76
C PRO A 360 19.36 -20.25 3.82
N GLY A 361 19.89 -21.40 3.37
CA GLY A 361 19.20 -22.69 3.37
C GLY A 361 19.29 -23.47 4.68
N ILE A 362 20.10 -23.01 5.65
CA ILE A 362 20.28 -23.72 6.92
C ILE A 362 19.35 -23.15 7.99
N LYS A 363 18.62 -24.05 8.67
CA LYS A 363 17.63 -23.69 9.70
C LYS A 363 18.19 -22.79 10.81
N ILE A 364 19.42 -23.03 11.31
CA ILE A 364 20.00 -22.21 12.37
C ILE A 364 20.30 -20.77 11.91
N VAL A 365 20.64 -20.57 10.63
CA VAL A 365 20.83 -19.24 10.04
C VAL A 365 19.49 -18.53 9.91
N GLN A 366 18.46 -19.22 9.39
CA GLN A 366 17.10 -18.69 9.29
C GLN A 366 16.54 -18.30 10.67
N ASP A 367 16.72 -19.16 11.67
CA ASP A 367 16.29 -18.91 13.05
C ASP A 367 17.06 -17.74 13.67
N ARG A 368 18.38 -17.64 13.47
CA ARG A 368 19.17 -16.49 13.96
C ARG A 368 18.66 -15.19 13.36
N ALA A 369 18.56 -15.10 12.04
CA ALA A 369 18.11 -13.89 11.36
C ALA A 369 16.68 -13.49 11.79
N TYR A 370 15.76 -14.47 11.89
CA TYR A 370 14.41 -14.23 12.38
C TYR A 370 14.39 -13.74 13.83
N ASN A 371 15.10 -14.42 14.73
CA ASN A 371 15.09 -14.09 16.15
C ASN A 371 15.71 -12.72 16.43
N VAL A 372 16.77 -12.34 15.72
CA VAL A 372 17.40 -11.02 15.83
C VAL A 372 16.45 -9.91 15.41
N ILE A 373 15.75 -10.08 14.28
CA ILE A 373 14.77 -9.08 13.81
C ILE A 373 13.56 -9.02 14.77
N MET A 374 13.04 -10.17 15.20
CA MET A 374 11.90 -10.20 16.13
C MET A 374 12.24 -9.67 17.52
N ASP A 375 13.48 -9.81 17.98
CA ASP A 375 13.96 -9.18 19.21
C ASP A 375 13.84 -7.66 19.13
N VAL A 376 14.24 -7.06 18.00
CA VAL A 376 14.06 -5.62 17.77
C VAL A 376 12.60 -5.23 17.75
N VAL A 377 11.75 -5.98 17.04
CA VAL A 377 10.30 -5.73 17.00
C VAL A 377 9.69 -5.76 18.40
N ARG A 378 10.12 -6.68 19.28
CA ARG A 378 9.59 -6.76 20.65
C ARG A 378 10.04 -5.56 21.49
N ARG A 379 11.34 -5.28 21.52
CA ARG A 379 11.94 -4.37 22.51
C ARG A 379 11.90 -2.90 22.12
N TYR A 380 11.98 -2.58 20.83
CA TYR A 380 12.11 -1.19 20.37
C TYR A 380 10.83 -0.67 19.73
N ASP A 381 10.63 0.64 19.83
CA ASP A 381 9.48 1.34 19.29
C ASP A 381 9.67 1.76 17.82
N VAL A 382 10.10 0.82 16.98
CA VAL A 382 10.35 1.04 15.55
C VAL A 382 9.04 1.24 14.79
N ASP A 383 9.07 2.05 13.73
CA ASP A 383 7.92 2.24 12.83
C ASP A 383 7.86 1.16 11.74
N ALA A 384 9.03 0.62 11.35
CA ALA A 384 9.13 -0.46 10.38
C ALA A 384 10.39 -1.33 10.54
N ILE A 385 10.31 -2.53 9.97
CA ILE A 385 11.46 -3.36 9.60
C ILE A 385 11.72 -3.21 8.10
N HIS A 386 12.99 -3.04 7.74
CA HIS A 386 13.46 -2.90 6.37
C HIS A 386 14.55 -3.94 6.05
N LEU A 387 14.42 -4.63 4.92
CA LEU A 387 15.52 -5.40 4.32
C LEU A 387 15.98 -4.72 3.04
N ASP A 388 17.27 -4.78 2.75
CA ASP A 388 17.84 -4.35 1.48
C ASP A 388 17.86 -5.50 0.44
N ASP A 389 18.73 -5.39 -0.56
CA ASP A 389 18.82 -6.27 -1.72
C ASP A 389 19.72 -7.50 -1.52
N TYR A 390 20.33 -7.66 -0.33
CA TYR A 390 21.27 -8.76 -0.07
C TYR A 390 20.57 -9.99 0.51
N PHE A 391 20.28 -10.96 -0.36
CA PHE A 391 19.78 -12.28 0.01
C PHE A 391 20.91 -13.32 -0.11
N TYR A 392 20.99 -14.05 -1.22
CA TYR A 392 22.26 -14.65 -1.62
C TYR A 392 23.22 -13.54 -2.08
N PRO A 393 24.55 -13.74 -1.98
CA PRO A 393 25.50 -12.70 -2.33
C PRO A 393 25.53 -12.46 -3.84
N TYR A 394 25.93 -11.26 -4.23
CA TYR A 394 26.17 -10.94 -5.64
C TYR A 394 27.17 -11.93 -6.28
N PRO A 395 26.92 -12.39 -7.53
CA PRO A 395 27.67 -13.48 -8.13
C PRO A 395 29.15 -13.12 -8.36
N ILE A 396 30.04 -14.08 -8.11
CA ILE A 396 31.43 -14.06 -8.57
C ILE A 396 31.50 -14.94 -9.81
N GLN A 397 32.06 -14.41 -10.89
CA GLN A 397 32.15 -15.13 -12.16
C GLN A 397 32.82 -16.50 -11.98
N GLY A 398 32.17 -17.56 -12.46
CA GLY A 398 32.67 -18.93 -12.39
C GLY A 398 32.54 -19.61 -11.02
N GLN A 399 31.91 -18.98 -10.03
CA GLN A 399 31.70 -19.56 -8.70
C GLN A 399 30.22 -19.77 -8.41
N SER A 400 29.87 -20.94 -7.85
CA SER A 400 28.56 -21.19 -7.25
C SER A 400 28.64 -20.95 -5.75
N PHE A 401 27.55 -20.47 -5.15
CA PHE A 401 27.45 -20.38 -3.70
C PHE A 401 27.62 -21.79 -3.08
N PRO A 402 28.46 -21.96 -2.04
CA PRO A 402 28.89 -23.29 -1.58
C PRO A 402 27.90 -23.97 -0.62
N ASP A 403 26.62 -24.05 -1.01
CA ASP A 403 25.53 -24.67 -0.26
C ASP A 403 25.22 -26.12 -0.71
N ASP A 404 26.12 -26.76 -1.47
CA ASP A 404 25.92 -28.11 -2.04
C ASP A 404 25.60 -29.15 -0.95
N LYS A 405 26.26 -29.05 0.22
CA LYS A 405 25.99 -29.94 1.37
C LYS A 405 24.59 -29.75 1.92
N THR A 406 24.16 -28.50 2.07
CA THR A 406 22.83 -28.12 2.57
C THR A 406 21.75 -28.59 1.59
N TYR A 407 21.95 -28.37 0.29
CA TYR A 407 21.03 -28.81 -0.75
C TYR A 407 20.96 -30.34 -0.84
N ALA A 408 22.10 -31.05 -0.75
CA ALA A 408 22.10 -32.52 -0.73
C ALA A 408 21.32 -33.08 0.46
N ALA A 409 21.46 -32.49 1.65
CA ALA A 409 20.67 -32.86 2.82
C ALA A 409 19.16 -32.62 2.61
N TYR A 410 18.78 -31.49 1.99
CA TYR A 410 17.39 -31.23 1.59
C TYR A 410 16.84 -32.27 0.61
N ARG A 411 17.64 -32.67 -0.41
CA ARG A 411 17.24 -33.72 -1.36
C ARG A 411 17.09 -35.08 -0.68
N ALA A 412 18.01 -35.42 0.23
CA ALA A 412 17.98 -36.67 0.98
C ALA A 412 16.77 -36.77 1.92
N SER A 413 16.26 -35.65 2.44
CA SER A 413 15.04 -35.61 3.25
C SER A 413 13.73 -35.57 2.44
N GLY A 414 13.80 -35.79 1.12
CA GLY A 414 12.64 -35.83 0.23
C GLY A 414 12.30 -34.51 -0.46
N GLY A 415 13.20 -33.52 -0.38
CA GLY A 415 13.05 -32.23 -1.05
C GLY A 415 12.91 -32.35 -2.57
N GLY A 416 11.85 -31.77 -3.13
CA GLY A 416 11.50 -31.89 -4.56
C GLY A 416 12.01 -30.76 -5.46
N LEU A 417 12.33 -29.59 -4.91
CA LEU A 417 12.74 -28.42 -5.70
C LEU A 417 14.12 -28.60 -6.32
N VAL A 418 14.32 -28.02 -7.51
CA VAL A 418 15.66 -27.85 -8.10
C VAL A 418 16.42 -26.74 -7.37
N LEU A 419 17.75 -26.77 -7.39
CA LEU A 419 18.61 -25.89 -6.57
C LEU A 419 18.18 -24.42 -6.60
N ALA A 420 17.95 -23.84 -7.78
CA ALA A 420 17.56 -22.42 -7.88
C ALA A 420 16.19 -22.12 -7.25
N ASP A 421 15.21 -23.01 -7.42
CA ASP A 421 13.89 -22.85 -6.78
C ASP A 421 13.96 -23.09 -5.28
N TRP A 422 14.79 -24.03 -4.83
CA TRP A 422 15.05 -24.26 -3.42
C TRP A 422 15.67 -23.03 -2.74
N ARG A 423 16.69 -22.42 -3.37
CA ARG A 423 17.32 -21.18 -2.88
C ARG A 423 16.29 -20.04 -2.77
N ARG A 424 15.45 -19.84 -3.79
CA ARG A 424 14.35 -18.86 -3.75
C ARG A 424 13.36 -19.17 -2.65
N GLU A 425 13.01 -20.44 -2.46
CA GLU A 425 12.02 -20.83 -1.46
C GLU A 425 12.53 -20.63 -0.03
N ASN A 426 13.83 -20.82 0.23
CA ASN A 426 14.43 -20.46 1.52
C ASN A 426 14.27 -18.96 1.83
N VAL A 427 14.49 -18.10 0.84
CA VAL A 427 14.29 -16.65 0.98
C VAL A 427 12.80 -16.32 1.16
N ASN A 428 11.91 -16.92 0.36
CA ASN A 428 10.46 -16.72 0.43
C ASN A 428 9.90 -17.06 1.82
N GLN A 429 10.29 -18.21 2.36
CA GLN A 429 9.84 -18.65 3.68
C GLN A 429 10.33 -17.71 4.78
N MET A 430 11.55 -17.17 4.66
CA MET A 430 12.04 -16.15 5.60
C MET A 430 11.22 -14.86 5.52
N VAL A 431 10.92 -14.36 4.32
CA VAL A 431 10.09 -13.16 4.11
C VAL A 431 8.68 -13.36 4.68
N LEU A 432 8.02 -14.47 4.37
CA LEU A 432 6.71 -14.81 4.90
C LEU A 432 6.71 -14.89 6.43
N ARG A 433 7.69 -15.62 7.00
CA ARG A 433 7.83 -15.80 8.45
C ARG A 433 8.05 -14.46 9.16
N LEU A 434 8.87 -13.57 8.59
CA LEU A 434 9.08 -12.22 9.11
C LEU A 434 7.79 -11.41 9.09
N PHE A 435 7.08 -11.36 7.96
CA PHE A 435 5.82 -10.63 7.85
C PHE A 435 4.81 -11.09 8.91
N GLN A 436 4.58 -12.41 9.00
CA GLN A 436 3.65 -12.97 9.97
C GLN A 436 4.09 -12.69 11.43
N GLY A 437 5.38 -12.84 11.72
CA GLY A 437 5.94 -12.56 13.05
C GLY A 437 5.80 -11.10 13.46
N ILE A 438 6.12 -10.17 12.56
CA ILE A 438 5.98 -8.72 12.79
C ILE A 438 4.51 -8.40 13.10
N LYS A 439 3.59 -8.86 12.26
CA LYS A 439 2.16 -8.58 12.43
C LYS A 439 1.56 -9.21 13.68
N ALA A 440 2.03 -10.37 14.09
CA ALA A 440 1.60 -11.00 15.34
C ALA A 440 2.07 -10.24 16.58
N ILE A 441 3.28 -9.65 16.55
CA ILE A 441 3.87 -8.96 17.71
C ILE A 441 3.41 -7.50 17.81
N LYS A 442 3.50 -6.75 16.70
CA LYS A 442 3.10 -5.34 16.60
C LYS A 442 2.46 -5.10 15.23
N PRO A 443 1.13 -5.24 15.09
CA PRO A 443 0.43 -5.11 13.80
C PRO A 443 0.75 -3.82 13.02
N HIS A 444 0.97 -2.72 13.75
CA HIS A 444 1.29 -1.40 13.20
C HIS A 444 2.72 -1.26 12.67
N VAL A 445 3.66 -2.14 13.04
CA VAL A 445 5.03 -2.10 12.54
C VAL A 445 5.02 -2.56 11.09
N LYS A 446 5.51 -1.72 10.20
CA LYS A 446 5.52 -1.98 8.76
C LYS A 446 6.64 -2.97 8.43
N PHE A 447 6.44 -3.81 7.42
CA PHE A 447 7.51 -4.62 6.85
C PHE A 447 7.73 -4.24 5.40
N GLY A 448 8.94 -3.84 5.03
CA GLY A 448 9.26 -3.57 3.63
C GLY A 448 10.64 -4.02 3.23
N ILE A 449 10.81 -4.14 1.92
CA ILE A 449 12.01 -4.68 1.30
C ILE A 449 12.41 -3.78 0.14
N SER A 450 13.70 -3.48 0.04
CA SER A 450 14.33 -2.75 -1.06
C SER A 450 15.10 -3.72 -1.96
N PRO A 451 14.42 -4.43 -2.88
CA PRO A 451 15.09 -5.36 -3.78
C PRO A 451 15.87 -4.62 -4.86
N PHE A 452 16.75 -5.34 -5.56
CA PHE A 452 17.34 -4.87 -6.81
C PHE A 452 16.24 -4.42 -7.79
N GLY A 453 16.44 -3.29 -8.47
CA GLY A 453 15.37 -2.63 -9.23
C GLY A 453 14.88 -3.40 -10.46
N ILE A 454 15.70 -4.31 -11.01
CA ILE A 454 15.32 -5.23 -12.09
C ILE A 454 15.00 -6.58 -11.46
N TYR A 455 13.73 -7.02 -11.57
CA TYR A 455 13.37 -8.38 -11.17
C TYR A 455 14.10 -9.41 -12.03
N ARG A 456 13.93 -9.30 -13.36
CA ARG A 456 14.56 -10.14 -14.38
C ARG A 456 14.71 -9.38 -15.71
N PRO A 457 15.76 -9.63 -16.51
CA PRO A 457 15.84 -9.18 -17.89
C PRO A 457 14.60 -9.60 -18.69
N GLY A 458 14.09 -8.70 -19.52
CA GLY A 458 12.85 -8.89 -20.27
C GLY A 458 11.56 -8.71 -19.45
N GLN A 459 11.65 -8.37 -18.16
CA GLN A 459 10.49 -8.08 -17.30
C GLN A 459 10.67 -6.71 -16.61
N PRO A 460 10.12 -5.62 -17.20
CA PRO A 460 9.29 -5.56 -18.43
C PRO A 460 10.09 -5.73 -19.73
N PRO A 461 9.42 -5.96 -20.89
CA PRO A 461 10.09 -6.08 -22.19
C PRO A 461 11.04 -4.92 -22.49
N GLY A 462 12.20 -5.22 -23.05
CA GLY A 462 13.25 -4.24 -23.37
C GLY A 462 14.23 -3.93 -22.23
N ILE A 463 13.96 -4.40 -21.00
CA ILE A 463 14.90 -4.24 -19.87
C ILE A 463 16.00 -5.31 -19.91
N THR A 464 17.24 -4.89 -19.64
CA THR A 464 18.44 -5.74 -19.56
C THR A 464 19.25 -5.42 -18.31
N GLY A 465 20.01 -6.39 -17.82
CA GLY A 465 20.83 -6.22 -16.61
C GLY A 465 20.91 -7.49 -15.77
N LEU A 466 21.11 -7.33 -14.47
CA LEU A 466 21.16 -8.43 -13.52
C LEU A 466 19.79 -9.13 -13.42
N ASP A 467 19.78 -10.46 -13.42
CA ASP A 467 18.60 -11.28 -13.13
C ASP A 467 18.54 -11.58 -11.62
N ALA A 468 17.98 -10.65 -10.83
CA ALA A 468 17.92 -10.75 -9.37
C ALA A 468 17.18 -12.02 -8.91
N TYR A 469 16.15 -12.47 -9.64
CA TYR A 469 15.45 -13.72 -9.38
C TYR A 469 16.35 -14.96 -9.50
N ASN A 470 17.31 -14.96 -10.42
CA ASN A 470 18.19 -16.10 -10.66
C ASN A 470 19.52 -16.05 -9.91
N VAL A 471 20.06 -14.86 -9.63
CA VAL A 471 21.40 -14.75 -9.03
C VAL A 471 21.40 -14.34 -7.56
N LEU A 472 20.41 -13.53 -7.16
CA LEU A 472 20.20 -13.18 -5.74
C LEU A 472 19.13 -14.07 -5.10
N TYR A 473 18.39 -14.84 -5.91
CA TYR A 473 17.26 -15.68 -5.51
C TYR A 473 16.16 -14.89 -4.78
N ALA A 474 16.03 -13.61 -5.14
CA ALA A 474 15.05 -12.68 -4.60
C ALA A 474 13.78 -12.70 -5.47
N ASP A 475 12.74 -13.41 -5.02
CA ASP A 475 11.46 -13.46 -5.73
C ASP A 475 10.51 -12.32 -5.31
N ALA A 476 10.98 -11.08 -5.51
CA ALA A 476 10.27 -9.87 -5.08
C ALA A 476 8.87 -9.71 -5.70
N LYS A 477 8.66 -10.26 -6.91
CA LYS A 477 7.33 -10.34 -7.53
C LYS A 477 6.38 -11.19 -6.68
N LYS A 478 6.80 -12.38 -6.24
CA LYS A 478 5.98 -13.25 -5.37
C LYS A 478 5.63 -12.56 -4.05
N TRP A 479 6.57 -11.86 -3.42
CA TRP A 479 6.31 -11.17 -2.14
C TRP A 479 5.23 -10.08 -2.29
N LEU A 480 5.23 -9.38 -3.42
CA LEU A 480 4.23 -8.36 -3.75
C LEU A 480 2.88 -8.97 -4.12
N GLU A 481 2.87 -10.02 -4.96
CA GLU A 481 1.65 -10.72 -5.38
C GLU A 481 0.92 -11.39 -4.22
N GLN A 482 1.66 -11.91 -3.24
CA GLN A 482 1.12 -12.53 -2.04
C GLN A 482 0.90 -11.55 -0.89
N GLY A 483 1.38 -10.32 -1.00
CA GLY A 483 1.21 -9.27 0.01
C GLY A 483 1.96 -9.54 1.31
N TRP A 484 3.11 -10.22 1.24
CA TRP A 484 4.00 -10.56 2.36
C TRP A 484 4.90 -9.41 2.80
N ILE A 485 4.56 -8.19 2.38
CA ILE A 485 5.19 -6.93 2.71
C ILE A 485 4.11 -5.85 2.73
N ASP A 486 4.33 -4.78 3.48
CA ASP A 486 3.48 -3.58 3.48
C ASP A 486 3.93 -2.56 2.43
N TYR A 487 5.22 -2.54 2.12
CA TYR A 487 5.77 -1.75 1.03
C TYR A 487 6.94 -2.43 0.34
N ILE A 488 7.15 -2.08 -0.92
CA ILE A 488 8.36 -2.42 -1.68
C ILE A 488 9.10 -1.14 -2.09
N ALA A 489 10.42 -1.21 -2.10
CA ALA A 489 11.28 -0.09 -2.44
C ALA A 489 12.31 -0.46 -3.53
N PRO A 490 11.87 -0.74 -4.77
CA PRO A 490 12.79 -1.19 -5.81
C PRO A 490 13.89 -0.16 -6.06
N GLN A 491 15.14 -0.62 -6.09
CA GLN A 491 16.32 0.23 -6.30
C GLN A 491 16.46 0.65 -7.77
N LEU A 492 15.72 1.68 -8.19
CA LEU A 492 15.72 2.19 -9.56
C LEU A 492 16.87 3.19 -9.76
N TYR A 493 18.10 2.68 -9.69
CA TYR A 493 19.33 3.48 -9.68
C TYR A 493 19.85 3.82 -11.08
N TRP A 494 18.92 4.07 -12.00
CA TRP A 494 19.18 4.35 -13.40
C TRP A 494 18.46 5.60 -13.84
N ARG A 495 18.99 6.25 -14.88
CA ARG A 495 18.39 7.48 -15.41
C ARG A 495 17.09 7.17 -16.14
N THR A 496 16.23 8.18 -16.23
CA THR A 496 14.96 8.14 -16.94
C THR A 496 15.11 7.78 -18.41
N ASP A 497 16.21 8.23 -19.03
CA ASP A 497 16.57 8.02 -20.43
C ASP A 497 17.54 6.85 -20.65
N GLN A 498 17.91 6.08 -19.62
CA GLN A 498 18.92 5.04 -19.73
C GLN A 498 18.41 3.82 -20.54
N PRO A 499 18.98 3.52 -21.71
CA PRO A 499 18.55 2.38 -22.51
C PRO A 499 18.71 1.06 -21.75
N GLY A 500 17.71 0.19 -21.85
CA GLY A 500 17.69 -1.11 -21.17
C GLY A 500 17.42 -1.06 -19.67
N GLN A 501 17.42 0.11 -19.03
CA GLN A 501 17.30 0.25 -17.57
C GLN A 501 16.45 1.48 -17.19
N SER A 502 15.52 1.89 -18.05
CA SER A 502 14.77 3.14 -17.91
C SER A 502 13.92 3.18 -16.63
N TYR A 503 14.16 4.20 -15.80
CA TYR A 503 13.42 4.45 -14.56
C TYR A 503 11.88 4.42 -14.73
N PRO A 504 11.24 5.20 -15.63
CA PRO A 504 9.78 5.20 -15.78
C PRO A 504 9.22 3.85 -16.22
N VAL A 505 9.96 3.10 -17.06
CA VAL A 505 9.54 1.77 -17.53
C VAL A 505 9.55 0.78 -16.38
N LEU A 506 10.62 0.76 -15.57
CA LEU A 506 10.73 -0.10 -14.40
C LEU A 506 9.70 0.26 -13.33
N LEU A 507 9.52 1.55 -13.02
CA LEU A 507 8.54 1.97 -12.01
C LEU A 507 7.12 1.57 -12.41
N LYS A 508 6.73 1.84 -13.67
CA LYS A 508 5.42 1.44 -14.18
C LYS A 508 5.20 -0.06 -14.01
N TRP A 509 6.19 -0.89 -14.37
CA TRP A 509 6.07 -2.34 -14.20
C TRP A 509 5.86 -2.76 -12.75
N TRP A 510 6.62 -2.20 -11.80
CA TRP A 510 6.43 -2.46 -10.38
C TRP A 510 5.01 -2.11 -9.89
N THR A 511 4.41 -1.05 -10.42
CA THR A 511 3.02 -0.68 -10.09
C THR A 511 1.99 -1.64 -10.70
N GLU A 512 2.27 -2.27 -11.84
CA GLU A 512 1.36 -3.18 -12.53
C GLU A 512 1.32 -4.58 -11.90
N ILE A 513 2.41 -5.03 -11.26
CA ILE A 513 2.50 -6.36 -10.62
C ILE A 513 2.11 -6.35 -9.13
N ASN A 514 1.22 -5.44 -8.72
CA ASN A 514 0.86 -5.17 -7.33
C ASN A 514 -0.62 -5.45 -7.00
N PRO A 515 -1.10 -6.71 -7.09
CA PRO A 515 -2.51 -7.04 -6.90
C PRO A 515 -3.00 -6.82 -5.46
N GLN A 516 -2.09 -6.83 -4.48
CA GLN A 516 -2.39 -6.61 -3.06
C GLN A 516 -2.37 -5.13 -2.67
N GLN A 517 -2.19 -4.22 -3.62
CA GLN A 517 -2.22 -2.78 -3.39
C GLN A 517 -1.26 -2.33 -2.26
N ARG A 518 -0.04 -2.87 -2.26
CA ARG A 518 1.01 -2.44 -1.32
C ARG A 518 1.66 -1.14 -1.77
N HIS A 519 2.26 -0.41 -0.83
CA HIS A 519 2.90 0.84 -1.18
C HIS A 519 4.20 0.60 -1.97
N ILE A 520 4.49 1.47 -2.92
CA ILE A 520 5.76 1.51 -3.64
C ILE A 520 6.47 2.81 -3.24
N TYR A 521 7.64 2.66 -2.59
CA TYR A 521 8.52 3.76 -2.19
C TYR A 521 9.83 3.64 -2.94
N VAL A 522 9.94 4.29 -4.09
CA VAL A 522 11.01 4.01 -5.06
C VAL A 522 12.39 4.36 -4.50
N GLY A 523 13.39 3.50 -4.71
CA GLY A 523 14.77 3.81 -4.38
C GLY A 523 15.44 4.68 -5.45
N ASN A 524 15.95 5.85 -5.09
CA ASN A 524 16.65 6.78 -5.98
C ASN A 524 18.12 6.92 -5.59
N ASN A 525 19.03 6.87 -6.56
CA ASN A 525 20.46 6.98 -6.31
C ASN A 525 20.98 8.42 -6.47
N ILE A 526 21.03 9.17 -5.38
CA ILE A 526 21.62 10.52 -5.36
C ILE A 526 23.13 10.50 -5.13
N SER A 527 23.71 9.36 -4.76
CA SER A 527 25.17 9.19 -4.65
C SER A 527 25.87 9.22 -6.01
N GLN A 528 25.15 8.96 -7.11
CA GLN A 528 25.70 9.01 -8.46
C GLN A 528 25.75 10.42 -9.07
N LEU A 529 25.24 11.45 -8.38
CA LEU A 529 25.25 12.84 -8.86
C LEU A 529 26.68 13.34 -9.16
N ASP A 530 27.13 13.18 -10.41
CA ASP A 530 28.50 13.44 -10.90
C ASP A 530 28.69 14.77 -11.65
N GLY A 531 27.59 15.48 -11.91
CA GLY A 531 27.54 16.77 -12.62
C GLY A 531 27.61 16.62 -14.14
N LYS A 532 27.68 15.38 -14.63
CA LYS A 532 27.81 15.02 -16.05
C LYS A 532 26.56 14.30 -16.51
N ALA A 533 26.56 12.97 -16.43
CA ALA A 533 25.44 12.14 -16.85
C ALA A 533 24.32 12.16 -15.80
N TRP A 534 24.69 12.33 -14.52
CA TRP A 534 23.80 12.39 -13.38
C TRP A 534 23.83 13.80 -12.77
N LYS A 535 22.86 14.60 -13.18
CA LYS A 535 22.60 15.94 -12.64
C LYS A 535 21.40 15.92 -11.71
N ASP A 536 21.28 16.91 -10.85
CA ASP A 536 20.18 17.02 -9.89
C ASP A 536 18.80 17.14 -10.58
N GLU A 537 18.72 17.64 -11.82
CA GLU A 537 17.46 17.63 -12.59
C GLU A 537 16.94 16.23 -12.91
N GLU A 538 17.80 15.22 -12.91
CA GLU A 538 17.37 13.84 -13.07
C GLU A 538 16.49 13.39 -11.90
N ILE A 539 16.83 13.83 -10.68
CA ILE A 539 16.04 13.52 -9.48
C ILE A 539 14.69 14.24 -9.50
N ASP A 540 14.64 15.47 -10.02
CA ASP A 540 13.38 16.19 -10.25
C ASP A 540 12.44 15.42 -11.19
N LYS A 541 12.97 14.90 -12.31
CA LYS A 541 12.20 14.06 -13.25
C LYS A 541 11.69 12.79 -12.57
N GLN A 542 12.55 12.09 -11.83
CA GLN A 542 12.19 10.85 -11.15
C GLN A 542 11.08 11.08 -10.12
N VAL A 543 11.18 12.11 -9.28
CA VAL A 543 10.15 12.44 -8.29
C VAL A 543 8.82 12.82 -8.96
N LYS A 544 8.85 13.55 -10.09
CA LYS A 544 7.64 13.85 -10.89
C LYS A 544 7.00 12.58 -11.46
N ILE A 545 7.82 11.65 -11.97
CA ILE A 545 7.33 10.36 -12.47
C ILE A 545 6.69 9.54 -11.34
N THR A 546 7.32 9.48 -10.16
CA THR A 546 6.76 8.84 -8.96
C THR A 546 5.39 9.42 -8.62
N ARG A 547 5.26 10.76 -8.60
CA ARG A 547 3.99 11.45 -8.30
C ARG A 547 2.91 11.21 -9.35
N ASN A 548 3.27 11.15 -10.63
CA ASN A 548 2.33 10.85 -11.71
C ASN A 548 1.73 9.45 -11.60
N LEU A 549 2.41 8.52 -10.93
CA LEU A 549 1.93 7.15 -10.66
C LEU A 549 1.37 6.99 -9.23
N ALA A 550 1.09 8.07 -8.50
CA ALA A 550 0.52 7.99 -7.15
C ALA A 550 -0.84 7.27 -7.12
N GLY A 551 -1.65 7.42 -8.17
CA GLY A 551 -2.91 6.67 -8.34
C GLY A 551 -2.72 5.15 -8.47
N ASN A 552 -1.50 4.70 -8.78
CA ASN A 552 -1.07 3.32 -8.84
C ASN A 552 -0.14 2.95 -7.66
N LEU A 553 -0.26 3.66 -6.54
CA LEU A 553 0.42 3.39 -5.27
C LEU A 553 1.94 3.59 -5.28
N SER A 554 2.47 4.32 -6.26
CA SER A 554 3.80 4.93 -6.21
C SER A 554 3.77 6.17 -5.32
N LEU A 555 3.89 5.97 -4.00
CA LEU A 555 3.52 6.96 -2.99
C LEU A 555 4.70 7.66 -2.31
N GLY A 556 5.90 7.53 -2.86
CA GLY A 556 7.07 8.23 -2.32
C GLY A 556 8.40 7.69 -2.82
N ASN A 557 9.46 8.24 -2.25
CA ASN A 557 10.85 7.94 -2.64
C ASN A 557 11.72 7.72 -1.40
N ILE A 558 12.76 6.91 -1.57
CA ILE A 558 13.85 6.70 -0.60
C ILE A 558 15.16 7.02 -1.30
N PHE A 559 15.95 7.94 -0.74
CA PHE A 559 17.17 8.42 -1.40
C PHE A 559 18.43 7.76 -0.83
N PHE A 560 19.21 7.14 -1.71
CA PHE A 560 20.51 6.56 -1.42
C PHE A 560 21.64 7.53 -1.81
N SER A 561 22.37 8.14 -0.88
CA SER A 561 22.24 8.03 0.59
C SER A 561 22.33 9.40 1.27
N MET A 562 22.14 9.40 2.60
CA MET A 562 22.16 10.59 3.45
C MET A 562 23.40 11.47 3.26
N SER A 563 24.58 10.89 2.99
CA SER A 563 25.82 11.62 2.72
C SER A 563 25.66 12.65 1.60
N SER A 564 24.92 12.33 0.53
CA SER A 564 24.69 13.27 -0.58
C SER A 564 23.76 14.42 -0.20
N ILE A 565 22.81 14.19 0.72
CA ILE A 565 21.95 15.22 1.31
C ILE A 565 22.78 16.13 2.23
N ASN A 566 23.60 15.56 3.11
CA ASN A 566 24.46 16.33 4.03
C ASN A 566 25.44 17.22 3.27
N GLN A 567 26.06 16.70 2.21
CA GLN A 567 26.99 17.45 1.35
C GLN A 567 26.31 18.50 0.47
N ASN A 568 24.96 18.52 0.43
CA ASN A 568 24.19 19.28 -0.55
C ASN A 568 24.73 19.09 -1.98
N ARG A 569 25.00 17.84 -2.37
CA ARG A 569 25.67 17.52 -3.63
C ARG A 569 24.88 18.11 -4.81
N GLN A 570 25.52 18.97 -5.60
CA GLN A 570 24.90 19.73 -6.69
C GLN A 570 23.65 20.55 -6.29
N GLY A 571 23.51 20.96 -5.03
CA GLY A 571 22.33 21.72 -4.58
C GLY A 571 21.08 20.86 -4.34
N ILE A 572 21.22 19.53 -4.23
CA ILE A 572 20.06 18.62 -4.10
C ILE A 572 19.19 18.90 -2.86
N SER A 573 19.78 19.36 -1.76
CA SER A 573 19.01 19.76 -0.56
C SER A 573 18.21 21.03 -0.81
N ASP A 574 18.80 22.00 -1.50
CA ASP A 574 18.10 23.24 -1.86
C ASP A 574 16.93 22.92 -2.79
N ARG A 575 17.09 21.96 -3.70
CA ARG A 575 16.01 21.46 -4.57
C ARG A 575 14.89 20.79 -3.77
N PHE A 576 15.23 19.98 -2.75
CA PHE A 576 14.22 19.43 -1.85
C PHE A 576 13.47 20.54 -1.11
N GLN A 577 14.20 21.49 -0.51
CA GLN A 577 13.61 22.56 0.28
C GLN A 577 12.73 23.50 -0.54
N ASN A 578 13.18 23.89 -1.74
CA ASN A 578 12.56 24.98 -2.50
C ASN A 578 11.53 24.51 -3.53
N SER A 579 11.56 23.24 -3.93
CA SER A 579 10.74 22.74 -5.04
C SER A 579 10.07 21.41 -4.73
N LEU A 580 10.84 20.36 -4.46
CA LEU A 580 10.27 19.01 -4.38
C LEU A 580 9.46 18.82 -3.10
N TYR A 581 9.99 19.23 -1.95
CA TYR A 581 9.41 19.03 -0.62
C TYR A 581 9.21 20.34 0.14
N ALA A 582 8.84 21.41 -0.58
CA ALA A 582 8.65 22.75 0.00
C ALA A 582 7.52 22.84 1.05
N SER A 583 6.60 21.87 1.08
CA SER A 583 5.54 21.78 2.08
C SER A 583 5.64 20.49 2.90
N PRO A 584 5.25 20.52 4.19
CA PRO A 584 5.17 19.30 5.01
C PRO A 584 4.23 18.26 4.39
N ALA A 585 4.52 16.99 4.67
CA ALA A 585 3.63 15.88 4.34
C ALA A 585 3.73 14.81 5.43
N ILE A 586 2.62 14.15 5.71
CA ILE A 586 2.61 12.89 6.47
C ILE A 586 2.61 11.71 5.50
N VAL A 587 3.03 10.55 6.01
CA VAL A 587 3.13 9.34 5.22
C VAL A 587 1.74 8.87 4.73
N PRO A 588 1.68 8.07 3.64
CA PRO A 588 0.43 7.50 3.16
C PRO A 588 -0.20 6.52 4.16
N THR A 589 -1.53 6.44 4.17
CA THR A 589 -2.28 5.53 5.06
C THR A 589 -2.22 4.09 4.58
N MET A 590 -2.19 3.13 5.51
CA MET A 590 -2.23 1.69 5.21
C MET A 590 -3.62 1.10 5.51
N SER A 591 -4.61 1.47 4.69
CA SER A 591 -6.02 1.16 4.94
C SER A 591 -6.34 -0.33 5.00
N TRP A 592 -5.53 -1.20 4.39
CA TRP A 592 -5.69 -2.66 4.48
C TRP A 592 -5.34 -3.23 5.87
N GLN A 593 -4.62 -2.47 6.70
CA GLN A 593 -4.34 -2.85 8.09
C GLN A 593 -5.40 -2.31 9.03
N ASN A 594 -5.63 -0.99 8.99
CA ASN A 594 -6.66 -0.30 9.74
C ASN A 594 -6.95 1.05 9.08
N ALA A 595 -8.23 1.34 8.83
CA ALA A 595 -8.69 2.60 8.25
C ALA A 595 -9.40 3.52 9.27
N ALA A 596 -9.56 3.08 10.51
CA ALA A 596 -10.21 3.88 11.55
C ALA A 596 -9.26 4.98 12.01
N ALA A 597 -9.68 6.24 11.85
CA ALA A 597 -8.97 7.39 12.36
C ALA A 597 -9.08 7.47 13.90
N PRO A 598 -8.06 8.04 14.58
CA PRO A 598 -8.15 8.34 16.00
C PRO A 598 -9.23 9.40 16.27
N PRO A 599 -9.74 9.50 17.51
CA PRO A 599 -10.64 10.59 17.88
C PRO A 599 -9.97 11.96 17.72
N PRO A 600 -10.71 13.00 17.31
CA PRO A 600 -10.17 14.36 17.25
C PRO A 600 -9.68 14.87 18.62
N PRO A 601 -8.74 15.84 18.64
CA PRO A 601 -8.33 16.48 19.88
C PRO A 601 -9.52 17.14 20.59
N LYS A 602 -9.43 17.29 21.90
CA LYS A 602 -10.44 17.93 22.74
C LYS A 602 -9.88 19.19 23.37
N GLU A 603 -10.76 20.03 23.91
CA GLU A 603 -10.39 21.23 24.66
C GLU A 603 -9.42 22.16 23.89
N LEU A 604 -9.64 22.30 22.57
CA LEU A 604 -8.84 23.21 21.75
C LEU A 604 -9.12 24.66 22.16
N GLN A 605 -8.09 25.36 22.63
CA GLN A 605 -8.16 26.72 23.15
C GLN A 605 -7.06 27.58 22.54
N VAL A 606 -7.26 28.90 22.55
CA VAL A 606 -6.25 29.89 22.15
C VAL A 606 -6.07 30.92 23.27
N ASN A 607 -4.82 31.20 23.62
CA ASN A 607 -4.44 32.31 24.49
C ASN A 607 -3.17 32.95 23.93
N ASN A 608 -3.20 34.26 23.62
CA ASN A 608 -2.05 35.00 23.07
C ASN A 608 -1.40 34.27 21.86
N ARG A 609 -2.22 33.83 20.89
CA ARG A 609 -1.83 33.04 19.71
C ARG A 609 -1.15 31.70 19.99
N ARG A 610 -1.18 31.23 21.24
CA ARG A 610 -0.81 29.87 21.61
C ARG A 610 -2.06 29.00 21.62
N LEU A 611 -2.11 28.06 20.68
CA LEU A 611 -3.10 26.99 20.65
C LEU A 611 -2.70 25.92 21.68
N SER A 612 -3.67 25.35 22.40
CA SER A 612 -3.48 24.20 23.29
C SER A 612 -4.66 23.24 23.18
N TRP A 613 -4.42 21.94 23.31
CA TRP A 613 -5.44 20.89 23.21
C TRP A 613 -5.10 19.69 24.08
N GLN A 614 -6.05 18.77 24.24
CA GLN A 614 -5.85 17.47 24.87
C GLN A 614 -6.09 16.34 23.86
N PRO A 615 -5.49 15.16 24.08
CA PRO A 615 -5.83 13.97 23.31
C PRO A 615 -7.33 13.64 23.35
N GLY A 616 -7.83 13.11 22.24
CA GLY A 616 -9.24 12.72 22.12
C GLY A 616 -9.61 11.52 22.99
N ASP A 617 -8.66 10.64 23.23
CA ASP A 617 -8.77 9.46 24.09
C ASP A 617 -7.40 9.07 24.68
N HIS A 618 -7.31 7.87 25.25
CA HIS A 618 -6.07 7.32 25.80
C HIS A 618 -5.23 6.54 24.76
N GLN A 619 -5.66 6.49 23.49
CA GLN A 619 -4.91 5.77 22.47
C GLN A 619 -3.65 6.57 22.09
N PRO A 620 -2.53 5.89 21.79
CA PRO A 620 -1.31 6.58 21.38
C PRO A 620 -1.51 7.35 20.09
N VAL A 621 -1.34 8.67 20.16
CA VAL A 621 -1.21 9.54 18.99
C VAL A 621 0.24 9.48 18.50
N ARG A 622 0.45 9.39 17.19
CA ARG A 622 1.77 9.46 16.57
C ARG A 622 2.23 10.91 16.40
N SER A 623 1.32 11.74 15.92
CA SER A 623 1.57 13.16 15.68
C SER A 623 0.29 13.97 15.61
N TRP A 624 0.46 15.28 15.62
CA TRP A 624 -0.60 16.25 15.41
C TRP A 624 -0.35 17.01 14.12
N THR A 625 -1.39 17.25 13.34
CA THR A 625 -1.31 18.10 12.16
C THR A 625 -2.02 19.41 12.42
N LEU A 626 -1.33 20.52 12.12
CA LEU A 626 -1.84 21.87 12.24
C LEU A 626 -2.07 22.45 10.84
N TYR A 627 -3.32 22.77 10.55
CA TYR A 627 -3.74 23.39 9.30
C TYR A 627 -4.11 24.85 9.51
N ARG A 628 -3.99 25.65 8.45
CA ARG A 628 -4.60 26.98 8.35
C ARG A 628 -5.54 27.02 7.16
N GLN A 629 -6.68 27.66 7.35
CA GLN A 629 -7.65 27.88 6.28
C GLN A 629 -7.15 28.96 5.30
N THR A 630 -7.19 28.65 4.01
CA THR A 630 -6.89 29.57 2.91
C THR A 630 -8.01 29.46 1.88
N GLY A 631 -8.92 30.45 1.89
CA GLY A 631 -10.19 30.37 1.16
C GLY A 631 -11.01 29.16 1.63
N ASP A 632 -11.40 28.31 0.69
CA ASP A 632 -12.18 27.08 0.97
C ASP A 632 -11.32 25.85 1.26
N THR A 633 -10.00 26.01 1.34
CA THR A 633 -9.05 24.90 1.53
C THR A 633 -8.29 24.99 2.84
N TRP A 634 -7.79 23.84 3.31
CA TRP A 634 -6.98 23.73 4.52
C TRP A 634 -5.55 23.35 4.15
N MET A 635 -4.61 24.23 4.44
CA MET A 635 -3.19 24.04 4.10
C MET A 635 -2.43 23.52 5.32
N LEU A 636 -1.82 22.34 5.22
CA LEU A 636 -0.98 21.77 6.27
C LEU A 636 0.22 22.70 6.53
N GLN A 637 0.29 23.23 7.74
CA GLN A 637 1.36 24.15 8.15
C GLN A 637 2.50 23.41 8.84
N ARG A 638 2.15 22.49 9.75
CA ARG A 638 3.11 21.82 10.63
C ARG A 638 2.62 20.42 10.98
N VAL A 639 3.58 19.51 11.14
CA VAL A 639 3.36 18.23 11.82
C VAL A 639 4.14 18.26 13.13
N LEU A 640 3.48 17.96 14.24
CA LEU A 640 3.99 18.08 15.59
C LEU A 640 4.10 16.68 16.21
N SER A 641 5.10 16.45 17.04
CA SER A 641 5.29 15.15 17.70
C SER A 641 4.14 14.82 18.67
N ALA A 642 3.93 13.53 18.92
CA ALA A 642 2.91 13.01 19.84
C ALA A 642 2.82 13.75 21.19
N GLY A 643 3.96 14.06 21.80
CA GLY A 643 4.04 14.73 23.11
C GLY A 643 3.75 16.23 23.09
N THR A 644 3.46 16.81 21.91
CA THR A 644 3.18 18.24 21.77
C THR A 644 1.67 18.49 21.82
N THR A 645 1.19 19.14 22.88
CA THR A 645 -0.22 19.51 23.06
C THR A 645 -0.47 21.02 22.92
N PHE A 646 0.48 21.74 22.31
CA PHE A 646 0.35 23.17 22.05
C PHE A 646 1.12 23.60 20.79
N ALA A 647 0.71 24.69 20.18
CA ALA A 647 1.43 25.32 19.08
C ALA A 647 1.20 26.84 19.06
N THR A 648 2.28 27.61 18.97
CA THR A 648 2.17 29.05 18.71
C THR A 648 2.04 29.30 17.21
N VAL A 649 1.07 30.13 16.84
CA VAL A 649 0.87 30.60 15.45
C VAL A 649 1.23 32.07 15.33
N GLN A 650 1.80 32.47 14.19
CA GLN A 650 2.30 33.83 14.00
C GLN A 650 1.25 34.78 13.42
N GLN A 651 0.29 34.24 12.68
CA GLN A 651 -0.69 35.01 11.91
C GLN A 651 -2.09 34.80 12.47
N ALA A 652 -2.93 35.83 12.38
CA ALA A 652 -4.35 35.68 12.58
C ALA A 652 -4.96 34.75 11.51
N GLY A 653 -6.06 34.09 11.84
CA GLY A 653 -6.80 33.24 10.92
C GLY A 653 -7.46 32.05 11.59
N THR A 654 -8.09 31.21 10.78
CA THR A 654 -8.73 29.98 11.23
C THR A 654 -7.78 28.80 11.08
N TYR A 655 -7.62 28.04 12.15
CA TYR A 655 -6.72 26.89 12.24
C TYR A 655 -7.50 25.62 12.55
N ALA A 656 -6.96 24.47 12.14
CA ALA A 656 -7.49 23.17 12.53
C ALA A 656 -6.38 22.26 13.05
N VAL A 657 -6.66 21.53 14.14
CA VAL A 657 -5.74 20.55 14.74
C VAL A 657 -6.32 19.16 14.61
N CYS A 658 -5.57 18.21 14.05
CA CYS A 658 -5.98 16.80 13.93
C CYS A 658 -5.02 15.88 14.69
N ALA A 659 -5.53 14.75 15.16
CA ALA A 659 -4.74 13.62 15.66
C ALA A 659 -4.37 12.68 14.51
N VAL A 660 -3.16 12.13 14.53
CA VAL A 660 -2.67 11.16 13.55
C VAL A 660 -2.17 9.91 14.27
N ASP A 661 -2.62 8.73 13.84
CA ASP A 661 -2.17 7.45 14.41
C ASP A 661 -0.87 6.91 13.75
N ARG A 662 -0.40 5.74 14.18
CA ARG A 662 0.82 5.09 13.66
C ARG A 662 0.73 4.58 12.22
N LEU A 663 -0.48 4.46 11.69
CA LEU A 663 -0.75 4.10 10.30
C LEU A 663 -1.13 5.33 9.47
N ALA A 664 -0.87 6.52 10.03
CA ALA A 664 -1.14 7.84 9.48
C ALA A 664 -2.63 8.14 9.24
N ASN A 665 -3.56 7.38 9.82
CA ASN A 665 -4.97 7.74 9.80
C ASN A 665 -5.15 9.04 10.59
N GLU A 666 -5.86 9.99 10.00
CA GLU A 666 -6.00 11.35 10.53
C GLU A 666 -7.45 11.61 10.93
N SER A 667 -7.65 12.15 12.13
CA SER A 667 -8.96 12.54 12.64
C SER A 667 -9.59 13.69 11.83
N ALA A 668 -10.85 14.00 12.09
CA ALA A 668 -11.36 15.33 11.76
C ALA A 668 -10.56 16.41 12.52
N GLY A 669 -10.39 17.59 11.92
CA GLY A 669 -9.67 18.70 12.52
C GLY A 669 -10.57 19.55 13.40
N MET A 670 -10.16 19.82 14.64
CA MET A 670 -10.84 20.80 15.51
C MET A 670 -10.46 22.20 15.10
N VAL A 671 -11.47 23.02 14.83
CA VAL A 671 -11.34 24.36 14.28
C VAL A 671 -11.30 25.41 15.38
N ILE A 672 -10.40 26.37 15.25
CA ILE A 672 -10.31 27.53 16.13
C ILE A 672 -9.87 28.77 15.35
N THR A 673 -10.45 29.93 15.68
CA THR A 673 -10.04 31.21 15.10
C THR A 673 -9.09 31.94 16.05
N VAL A 674 -7.98 32.43 15.50
CA VAL A 674 -6.96 33.20 16.20
C VAL A 674 -6.97 34.63 15.69
N SER A 675 -7.07 35.60 16.60
CA SER A 675 -7.05 37.04 16.34
C SER A 675 -5.65 37.65 16.25
#